data_AF-A0A1J5I962-F1
#
_entry.id   AF-A0A1J5I962-F1
#
_cell.length_a   1.000
_cell.length_b   1.000
_cell.length_c   1.000
_cell.angle_alpha   90.00
_cell.angle_beta   90.00
_cell.angle_gamma   90.00
#
_symmetry.space_group_name_H-M   'P 1'
#
loop_
_entity.id
_entity.type
_entity.pdbx_description
1 polymer ?
#
loop_
_entity_poly.entity_id
_entity_poly.type
_entity_poly.pdbx_seq_one_letter_code
_entity_poly.pdbx_strand_id
1 'polypeptide(L)'
;MAEKEKYRSWVEVDLDNFNHNWDEIKRLVGREVKILQVVKADAYGHGAIEISNCALKKGAAVLGVANADEGVQLRISGITAPILILSPATDSEINEIIKYNLIPSVSDLRFARQLQKQYKKAGIRTPVHIEVDTGMGRGGTMHQEAFSTIQEILGFPNIIVEGIFTHLAASEVITGYNETQWNLFKELLDKLEANNIHIPIKHISNSGAVLNFPHFHLDMVRAGIMTYGIHPSPETETMASLAPVMSFKTRVVLIKEFPRGYSIGYGRSYTTQRSATIATIPVGYGDGYGFILSNQGEVLIRGVRAPIVGRISMDMCTADVSNIRDCRIGDEVVLMGRQGEECISANEIAERVKTISYEILCALGKRAPRIFLQKGTTGAIEPRLRRIFIPDEEKSISRIDNIIRCCFQTRAQNAEFGDAIYYEMFETLFGKEDRQLELRTNFRYDINVSDPTGQETVEPLAGDYFNVTTHIEYTKTLRNHIFIVGCATNNEQLAALFEDRRCEYRWLLNHGGDSVTERYFMVEEVRIDRQSIPIIKRENTEKGYEVWCGGEHLRGKLNRPVKVEIEIATRKSKKNNDFSVYLVYPTRGLSISFNYGGTKIKNVREVSFFAGKHPYPEIIREEGKLIKLKISENEWIFPNSGVTFIWDL
;
A
#
# COMPACT_ATOMS: atom_id res chain seq x y z
N MET A 1 29.20 5.85 6.71
CA MET A 1 30.27 5.12 5.97
C MET A 1 30.04 3.60 5.90
N ALA A 2 29.68 2.91 7.00
CA ALA A 2 29.48 1.45 7.01
C ALA A 2 28.38 0.91 6.06
N GLU A 3 27.34 1.68 5.73
CA GLU A 3 26.27 1.20 4.81
C GLU A 3 26.69 1.12 3.33
N LYS A 4 27.65 1.95 2.88
CA LYS A 4 28.05 1.96 1.46
C LYS A 4 28.84 0.71 1.06
N GLU A 5 29.42 -0.02 2.01
CA GLU A 5 30.21 -1.24 1.75
C GLU A 5 29.35 -2.44 1.35
N LYS A 6 28.01 -2.34 1.49
CA LYS A 6 27.08 -3.46 1.22
C LYS A 6 26.79 -3.70 -0.27
N TYR A 7 26.93 -2.71 -1.13
CA TYR A 7 26.43 -2.77 -2.52
C TYR A 7 27.55 -2.76 -3.57
N ARG A 8 27.40 -3.57 -4.63
CA ARG A 8 28.32 -3.58 -5.79
C ARG A 8 28.32 -2.24 -6.54
N SER A 9 27.15 -1.63 -6.68
CA SER A 9 26.91 -0.32 -7.29
C SER A 9 25.68 0.31 -6.62
N TRP A 10 25.57 1.63 -6.65
CA TRP A 10 24.48 2.37 -6.01
C TRP A 10 24.27 3.73 -6.69
N VAL A 11 23.06 4.26 -6.58
CA VAL A 11 22.72 5.62 -7.01
C VAL A 11 22.56 6.48 -5.77
N GLU A 12 23.27 7.58 -5.68
CA GLU A 12 23.07 8.61 -4.65
C GLU A 12 22.10 9.67 -5.18
N VAL A 13 21.13 10.05 -4.35
CA VAL A 13 20.12 11.05 -4.68
C VAL A 13 20.16 12.13 -3.59
N ASP A 14 20.68 13.29 -3.93
CA ASP A 14 20.90 14.40 -2.98
C ASP A 14 19.65 15.28 -2.85
N LEU A 15 18.93 15.11 -1.74
CA LEU A 15 17.71 15.86 -1.48
C LEU A 15 17.97 17.33 -1.14
N ASP A 16 19.19 17.70 -0.72
CA ASP A 16 19.53 19.10 -0.50
C ASP A 16 19.73 19.83 -1.83
N ASN A 17 20.38 19.18 -2.80
CA ASN A 17 20.46 19.69 -4.17
C ASN A 17 19.06 19.81 -4.80
N PHE A 18 18.18 18.82 -4.59
CA PHE A 18 16.78 18.91 -5.03
C PHE A 18 16.07 20.11 -4.38
N ASN A 19 16.25 20.31 -3.07
CA ASN A 19 15.68 21.45 -2.34
C ASN A 19 16.19 22.80 -2.87
N HIS A 20 17.48 22.90 -3.16
CA HIS A 20 18.09 24.09 -3.78
C HIS A 20 17.46 24.39 -5.14
N ASN A 21 17.35 23.38 -6.01
CA ASN A 21 16.72 23.54 -7.32
C ASN A 21 15.25 23.95 -7.21
N TRP A 22 14.52 23.40 -6.24
CA TRP A 22 13.14 23.77 -5.97
C TRP A 22 12.99 25.24 -5.57
N ASP A 23 13.87 25.73 -4.69
CA ASP A 23 13.87 27.12 -4.23
C ASP A 23 14.23 28.06 -5.40
N GLU A 24 15.12 27.65 -6.30
CA GLU A 24 15.45 28.37 -7.53
C GLU A 24 14.25 28.44 -8.50
N ILE A 25 13.52 27.33 -8.69
CA ILE A 25 12.30 27.33 -9.51
C ILE A 25 11.27 28.30 -8.93
N LYS A 26 11.03 28.27 -7.61
CA LYS A 26 10.12 29.20 -6.94
C LYS A 26 10.54 30.65 -7.11
N ARG A 27 11.84 30.95 -7.12
CA ARG A 27 12.37 32.28 -7.41
C ARG A 27 12.03 32.72 -8.84
N LEU A 28 12.14 31.80 -9.81
CA LEU A 28 11.89 32.08 -11.23
C LEU A 28 10.41 32.28 -11.55
N VAL A 29 9.51 31.44 -11.00
CA VAL A 29 8.08 31.47 -11.33
C VAL A 29 7.24 32.37 -10.43
N GLY A 30 7.79 32.80 -9.29
CA GLY A 30 7.07 33.59 -8.30
C GLY A 30 6.19 32.76 -7.36
N ARG A 31 5.52 33.46 -6.42
CA ARG A 31 4.78 32.81 -5.33
C ARG A 31 3.36 32.40 -5.70
N GLU A 32 2.77 33.03 -6.71
CA GLU A 32 1.37 32.81 -7.10
C GLU A 32 1.20 31.63 -8.06
N VAL A 33 2.26 31.30 -8.81
CA VAL A 33 2.26 30.22 -9.79
C VAL A 33 2.43 28.87 -9.09
N LYS A 34 1.51 27.94 -9.34
CA LYS A 34 1.60 26.57 -8.83
C LYS A 34 2.72 25.81 -9.55
N ILE A 35 3.32 24.84 -8.86
CA ILE A 35 4.31 23.95 -9.46
C ILE A 35 3.77 22.53 -9.44
N LEU A 36 3.64 21.94 -10.63
CA LEU A 36 3.47 20.50 -10.82
C LEU A 36 4.85 19.86 -10.91
N GLN A 37 5.18 19.01 -9.92
CA GLN A 37 6.43 18.25 -9.94
C GLN A 37 6.26 17.02 -10.81
N VAL A 38 7.00 16.94 -11.91
CA VAL A 38 6.98 15.78 -12.80
C VAL A 38 7.84 14.66 -12.21
N VAL A 39 7.21 13.53 -11.87
CA VAL A 39 7.84 12.34 -11.26
C VAL A 39 7.68 11.06 -12.09
N LYS A 40 7.28 11.19 -13.36
CA LYS A 40 7.18 10.05 -14.28
C LYS A 40 8.51 9.31 -14.45
N ALA A 41 8.45 8.07 -14.90
CA ALA A 41 9.59 7.17 -15.09
C ALA A 41 10.48 7.07 -13.83
N ASP A 42 9.85 6.84 -12.67
CA ASP A 42 10.53 6.75 -11.37
C ASP A 42 11.27 8.05 -10.99
N ALA A 43 10.64 9.21 -11.17
CA ALA A 43 11.25 10.54 -11.06
C ALA A 43 12.53 10.64 -11.89
N TYR A 44 12.45 10.26 -13.16
CA TYR A 44 13.59 10.21 -14.09
C TYR A 44 14.73 9.32 -13.55
N GLY A 45 14.38 8.22 -12.88
CA GLY A 45 15.31 7.29 -12.25
C GLY A 45 15.83 7.68 -10.85
N HIS A 46 15.37 8.80 -10.27
CA HIS A 46 15.78 9.28 -8.95
C HIS A 46 15.02 8.63 -7.79
N GLY A 47 13.89 7.95 -8.04
CA GLY A 47 13.02 7.40 -7.00
C GLY A 47 11.78 8.26 -6.79
N ALA A 48 10.66 7.83 -7.37
CA ALA A 48 9.45 8.65 -7.42
C ALA A 48 8.85 8.96 -6.06
N ILE A 49 8.86 8.03 -5.11
CA ILE A 49 8.19 8.18 -3.81
C ILE A 49 8.90 9.24 -2.96
N GLU A 50 10.22 9.17 -2.86
CA GLU A 50 11.03 10.08 -2.04
C GLU A 50 11.07 11.49 -2.64
N ILE A 51 11.23 11.61 -3.97
CA ILE A 51 11.17 12.90 -4.67
C ILE A 51 9.78 13.52 -4.51
N SER A 52 8.71 12.74 -4.67
CA SER A 52 7.34 13.23 -4.46
C SER A 52 7.13 13.76 -3.05
N ASN A 53 7.55 13.01 -2.02
CA ASN A 53 7.44 13.46 -0.64
C ASN A 53 8.26 14.74 -0.37
N CYS A 54 9.45 14.85 -0.96
CA CYS A 54 10.28 16.04 -0.84
C CYS A 54 9.60 17.26 -1.50
N ALA A 55 9.14 17.10 -2.74
CA ALA A 55 8.45 18.13 -3.50
C ALA A 55 7.16 18.61 -2.80
N LEU A 56 6.34 17.67 -2.30
CA LEU A 56 5.11 18.00 -1.57
C LEU A 56 5.40 18.78 -0.27
N LYS A 57 6.41 18.38 0.52
CA LYS A 57 6.85 19.14 1.71
C LYS A 57 7.30 20.56 1.35
N LYS A 58 7.88 20.73 0.16
CA LYS A 58 8.32 22.01 -0.39
C LYS A 58 7.20 22.79 -1.09
N GLY A 59 5.98 22.24 -1.17
CA GLY A 59 4.78 22.93 -1.67
C GLY A 59 4.46 22.67 -3.14
N ALA A 60 4.83 21.50 -3.69
CA ALA A 60 4.28 21.06 -4.96
C ALA A 60 2.75 20.96 -4.88
N ALA A 61 2.05 21.54 -5.85
CA ALA A 61 0.59 21.54 -5.86
C ALA A 61 0.01 20.23 -6.42
N VAL A 62 0.72 19.64 -7.39
CA VAL A 62 0.31 18.44 -8.12
C VAL A 62 1.56 17.61 -8.45
N LEU A 63 1.43 16.29 -8.52
CA LEU A 63 2.46 15.40 -9.05
C LEU A 63 2.08 14.94 -10.46
N GLY A 64 3.03 14.96 -11.39
CA GLY A 64 2.83 14.52 -12.78
C GLY A 64 3.44 13.15 -13.05
N VAL A 65 2.62 12.18 -13.45
CA VAL A 65 3.03 10.82 -13.84
C VAL A 65 2.71 10.55 -15.31
N ALA A 66 3.29 9.50 -15.91
CA ALA A 66 3.05 9.15 -17.30
C ALA A 66 1.77 8.34 -17.51
N ASN A 67 1.42 7.45 -16.59
CA ASN A 67 0.33 6.48 -16.69
C ASN A 67 -0.32 6.22 -15.32
N ALA A 68 -1.39 5.42 -15.30
CA ALA A 68 -2.09 5.08 -14.06
C ALA A 68 -1.19 4.32 -13.08
N ASP A 69 -0.41 3.34 -13.57
CA ASP A 69 0.48 2.49 -12.76
C ASP A 69 1.43 3.29 -11.85
N GLU A 70 2.09 4.31 -12.41
CA GLU A 70 2.95 5.22 -11.64
C GLU A 70 2.15 6.00 -10.58
N GLY A 71 0.92 6.43 -10.91
CA GLY A 71 0.03 7.08 -9.96
C GLY A 71 -0.43 6.14 -8.83
N VAL A 72 -0.73 4.88 -9.16
CA VAL A 72 -1.06 3.82 -8.21
C VAL A 72 0.09 3.58 -7.24
N GLN A 73 1.33 3.50 -7.76
CA GLN A 73 2.52 3.33 -6.93
C GLN A 73 2.65 4.44 -5.88
N LEU A 74 2.44 5.69 -6.28
CA LEU A 74 2.47 6.83 -5.35
C LEU A 74 1.35 6.74 -4.31
N ARG A 75 0.13 6.37 -4.72
CA ARG A 75 -1.02 6.22 -3.82
C ARG A 75 -0.81 5.13 -2.78
N ILE A 76 -0.32 3.96 -3.20
CA ILE A 76 -0.01 2.84 -2.30
C ILE A 76 1.09 3.22 -1.31
N SER A 77 2.02 4.10 -1.70
CA SER A 77 3.05 4.64 -0.79
C SER A 77 2.54 5.66 0.25
N GLY A 78 1.25 6.00 0.22
CA GLY A 78 0.61 6.92 1.16
C GLY A 78 0.47 8.36 0.67
N ILE A 79 0.81 8.67 -0.59
CA ILE A 79 0.66 10.02 -1.14
C ILE A 79 -0.81 10.31 -1.43
N THR A 80 -1.35 11.35 -0.79
CA THR A 80 -2.75 11.80 -0.94
C THR A 80 -2.93 13.05 -1.81
N ALA A 81 -1.83 13.72 -2.18
CA ALA A 81 -1.86 14.93 -3.01
C ALA A 81 -2.43 14.65 -4.42
N PRO A 82 -2.88 15.68 -5.17
CA PRO A 82 -3.32 15.52 -6.55
C PRO A 82 -2.23 14.88 -7.44
N ILE A 83 -2.62 13.89 -8.24
CA ILE A 83 -1.73 13.20 -9.19
C ILE A 83 -2.38 13.30 -10.58
N LEU A 84 -1.70 13.99 -11.49
CA LEU A 84 -2.11 14.16 -12.89
C LEU A 84 -1.35 13.16 -13.77
N ILE A 85 -2.10 12.34 -14.51
CA ILE A 85 -1.58 11.52 -15.59
C ILE A 85 -1.42 12.43 -16.81
N LEU A 86 -0.17 12.64 -17.24
CA LEU A 86 0.18 13.61 -18.29
C LEU A 86 0.01 13.06 -19.72
N SER A 87 -0.09 11.74 -19.88
CA SER A 87 -0.29 11.11 -21.19
C SER A 87 -1.76 10.74 -21.38
N PRO A 88 -2.23 10.57 -22.63
CA PRO A 88 -3.53 9.97 -22.90
C PRO A 88 -3.61 8.58 -22.25
N ALA A 89 -4.60 8.38 -21.39
CA ALA A 89 -4.82 7.09 -20.73
C ALA A 89 -5.63 6.14 -21.62
N THR A 90 -5.42 4.84 -21.42
CA THR A 90 -6.17 3.78 -22.08
C THR A 90 -7.50 3.49 -21.36
N ASP A 91 -8.45 2.87 -22.06
CA ASP A 91 -9.73 2.45 -21.44
C ASP A 91 -9.52 1.48 -20.27
N SER A 92 -8.47 0.64 -20.32
CA SER A 92 -8.12 -0.30 -19.25
C SER A 92 -7.67 0.40 -17.96
N GLU A 93 -7.08 1.59 -18.06
CA GLU A 93 -6.60 2.35 -16.91
C GLU A 93 -7.73 3.04 -16.14
N ILE A 94 -8.93 3.18 -16.73
CA ILE A 94 -10.05 3.94 -16.11
C ILE A 94 -10.43 3.40 -14.73
N ASN A 95 -10.44 2.07 -14.56
CA ASN A 95 -10.78 1.47 -13.26
C ASN A 95 -9.76 1.85 -12.18
N GLU A 96 -8.48 1.90 -12.52
CA GLU A 96 -7.44 2.31 -11.58
C GLU A 96 -7.46 3.81 -11.32
N ILE A 97 -7.69 4.62 -12.35
CA ILE A 97 -7.90 6.07 -12.23
C ILE A 97 -8.99 6.38 -11.20
N ILE A 98 -10.12 5.67 -11.29
CA ILE A 98 -11.24 5.79 -10.35
C ILE A 98 -10.83 5.31 -8.95
N LYS A 99 -10.34 4.07 -8.84
CA LYS A 99 -10.01 3.43 -7.57
C LYS A 99 -8.99 4.21 -6.76
N TYR A 100 -8.00 4.81 -7.43
CA TYR A 100 -6.89 5.51 -6.81
C TYR A 100 -7.01 7.03 -6.87
N ASN A 101 -8.16 7.57 -7.29
CA ASN A 101 -8.42 9.00 -7.36
C ASN A 101 -7.29 9.77 -8.07
N LEU A 102 -7.01 9.35 -9.31
CA LEU A 102 -6.04 9.99 -10.20
C LEU A 102 -6.77 10.97 -11.13
N ILE A 103 -6.08 12.03 -11.55
CA ILE A 103 -6.59 13.03 -12.49
C ILE A 103 -6.11 12.63 -13.89
N PRO A 104 -6.98 12.21 -14.82
CA PRO A 104 -6.55 11.89 -16.17
C PRO A 104 -6.44 13.15 -17.05
N SER A 105 -5.50 13.11 -18.00
CA SER A 105 -5.55 14.00 -19.15
C SER A 105 -6.56 13.48 -20.16
N VAL A 106 -7.37 14.38 -20.73
CA VAL A 106 -8.36 14.08 -21.77
C VAL A 106 -7.91 14.74 -23.06
N SER A 107 -7.60 13.90 -24.04
CA SER A 107 -7.07 14.32 -25.35
C SER A 107 -8.09 14.15 -26.48
N ASP A 108 -9.16 13.37 -26.25
CA ASP A 108 -10.21 13.17 -27.24
C ASP A 108 -11.57 12.89 -26.57
N LEU A 109 -12.62 13.08 -27.37
CA LEU A 109 -14.00 12.97 -26.93
C LEU A 109 -14.47 11.51 -26.72
N ARG A 110 -13.88 10.55 -27.44
CA ARG A 110 -14.21 9.12 -27.26
C ARG A 110 -13.77 8.66 -25.87
N PHE A 111 -12.56 9.03 -25.43
CA PHE A 111 -12.09 8.74 -24.08
C PHE A 111 -12.94 9.48 -23.03
N ALA A 112 -13.25 10.76 -23.24
CA ALA A 112 -14.10 11.54 -22.32
C ALA A 112 -15.48 10.89 -22.09
N ARG A 113 -16.12 10.37 -23.16
CA ARG A 113 -17.39 9.65 -23.07
C ARG A 113 -17.28 8.34 -22.27
N GLN A 114 -16.20 7.58 -22.45
CA GLN A 114 -15.96 6.38 -21.64
C GLN A 114 -15.75 6.73 -20.17
N LEU A 115 -14.96 7.76 -19.89
CA LEU A 115 -14.70 8.24 -18.54
C LEU A 115 -16.00 8.68 -17.84
N GLN A 116 -16.81 9.50 -18.51
CA GLN A 116 -18.14 9.91 -18.03
C GLN A 116 -19.04 8.71 -17.71
N LYS A 117 -19.06 7.67 -18.57
CA LYS A 117 -19.84 6.45 -18.33
C LYS A 117 -19.37 5.71 -17.07
N GLN A 118 -18.06 5.56 -16.88
CA GLN A 118 -17.52 4.87 -15.71
C GLN A 118 -17.66 5.68 -14.42
N TYR A 119 -17.46 7.01 -14.48
CA TYR A 119 -17.71 7.90 -13.33
C TYR A 119 -19.17 7.89 -12.92
N LYS A 120 -20.10 7.90 -13.87
CA LYS A 120 -21.54 7.72 -13.60
C LYS A 120 -21.83 6.38 -12.92
N LYS A 121 -21.24 5.30 -13.42
CA LYS A 121 -21.41 3.94 -12.84
C LYS A 121 -20.85 3.87 -11.41
N ALA A 122 -19.73 4.52 -11.14
CA ALA A 122 -19.12 4.60 -9.81
C ALA A 122 -19.80 5.60 -8.88
N GLY A 123 -20.73 6.43 -9.37
CA GLY A 123 -21.42 7.45 -8.57
C GLY A 123 -20.52 8.61 -8.14
N ILE A 124 -19.45 8.89 -8.87
CA ILE A 124 -18.46 9.92 -8.53
C ILE A 124 -18.48 11.09 -9.52
N ARG A 125 -17.91 12.21 -9.11
CA ARG A 125 -17.64 13.36 -9.97
C ARG A 125 -16.22 13.85 -9.69
N THR A 126 -15.33 13.77 -10.67
CA THR A 126 -13.89 13.98 -10.46
C THR A 126 -13.25 14.88 -11.53
N PRO A 127 -12.14 15.55 -11.18
CA PRO A 127 -11.45 16.46 -12.09
C PRO A 127 -10.73 15.76 -13.24
N VAL A 128 -10.60 16.47 -14.35
CA VAL A 128 -9.79 16.14 -15.52
C VAL A 128 -9.03 17.36 -16.00
N HIS A 129 -7.91 17.15 -16.69
CA HIS A 129 -7.22 18.20 -17.43
C HIS A 129 -7.34 17.94 -18.93
N ILE A 130 -7.69 18.97 -19.71
CA ILE A 130 -7.81 18.84 -21.17
C ILE A 130 -6.45 19.15 -21.80
N GLU A 131 -5.90 18.19 -22.54
CA GLU A 131 -4.67 18.40 -23.32
C GLU A 131 -5.05 18.90 -24.72
N VAL A 132 -4.39 19.95 -25.17
CA VAL A 132 -4.57 20.54 -26.49
C VAL A 132 -3.25 20.45 -27.25
N ASP A 133 -3.28 19.90 -28.46
CA ASP A 133 -2.12 19.89 -29.34
C ASP A 133 -2.03 21.21 -30.12
N THR A 134 -0.99 21.97 -29.83
CA THR A 134 -0.66 23.25 -30.50
C THR A 134 0.53 23.12 -31.44
N GLY A 135 1.08 21.91 -31.62
CA GLY A 135 2.28 21.69 -32.44
C GLY A 135 3.25 20.63 -31.92
N MET A 136 2.94 19.95 -30.82
CA MET A 136 3.78 18.83 -30.34
C MET A 136 3.59 17.59 -31.20
N GLY A 137 2.38 17.38 -31.74
CA GLY A 137 2.05 16.24 -32.60
C GLY A 137 2.04 14.90 -31.87
N ARG A 138 1.72 14.89 -30.57
CA ARG A 138 1.84 13.69 -29.71
C ARG A 138 0.55 13.30 -29.02
N GLY A 139 -0.08 14.25 -28.35
CA GLY A 139 -1.25 14.06 -27.51
C GLY A 139 -2.02 15.36 -27.42
N GLY A 140 -3.30 15.24 -27.08
CA GLY A 140 -4.23 16.36 -27.00
C GLY A 140 -5.17 16.44 -28.20
N THR A 141 -6.28 17.14 -28.00
CA THR A 141 -7.20 17.47 -29.07
C THR A 141 -6.56 18.52 -29.97
N MET A 142 -6.74 18.40 -31.29
CA MET A 142 -6.21 19.39 -32.22
C MET A 142 -6.76 20.78 -31.88
N HIS A 143 -5.89 21.79 -31.83
CA HIS A 143 -6.29 23.16 -31.46
C HIS A 143 -7.53 23.66 -32.21
N GLN A 144 -7.69 23.34 -33.51
CA GLN A 144 -8.87 23.75 -34.29
C GLN A 144 -10.19 23.17 -33.77
N GLU A 145 -10.16 21.97 -33.18
CA GLU A 145 -11.32 21.23 -32.66
C GLU A 145 -11.48 21.37 -31.15
N ALA A 146 -10.49 21.95 -30.47
CA ALA A 146 -10.41 21.99 -29.02
C ALA A 146 -11.61 22.70 -28.39
N PHE A 147 -12.03 23.84 -28.95
CA PHE A 147 -13.16 24.61 -28.43
C PHE A 147 -14.46 23.79 -28.42
N SER A 148 -14.82 23.15 -29.55
CA SER A 148 -16.02 22.31 -29.64
C SER A 148 -15.94 21.08 -28.73
N THR A 149 -14.75 20.47 -28.62
CA THR A 149 -14.52 19.31 -27.75
C THR A 149 -14.71 19.68 -26.29
N ILE A 150 -14.16 20.83 -25.85
CA ILE A 150 -14.32 21.34 -24.49
C ILE A 150 -15.81 21.62 -24.19
N GLN A 151 -16.54 22.24 -25.11
CA GLN A 151 -17.97 22.50 -24.94
C GLN A 151 -18.77 21.22 -24.72
N GLU A 152 -18.47 20.15 -25.45
CA GLU A 152 -19.15 18.86 -25.24
C GLU A 152 -18.77 18.23 -23.89
N ILE A 153 -17.49 18.27 -23.51
CA ILE A 153 -17.02 17.72 -22.23
C ILE A 153 -17.65 18.45 -21.04
N LEU A 154 -17.88 19.76 -21.14
CA LEU A 154 -18.57 20.53 -20.09
C LEU A 154 -20.02 20.07 -19.86
N GLY A 155 -20.65 19.42 -20.87
CA GLY A 155 -21.96 18.81 -20.74
C GLY A 155 -21.98 17.50 -19.95
N PHE A 156 -20.82 16.93 -19.60
CA PHE A 156 -20.72 15.67 -18.87
C PHE A 156 -20.81 15.88 -17.35
N PRO A 157 -21.91 15.46 -16.68
CA PRO A 157 -22.19 15.85 -15.30
C PRO A 157 -21.23 15.26 -14.26
N ASN A 158 -20.53 14.16 -14.59
CA ASN A 158 -19.60 13.49 -13.69
C ASN A 158 -18.14 13.90 -13.95
N ILE A 159 -17.87 14.79 -14.90
CA ILE A 159 -16.53 15.32 -15.19
C ILE A 159 -16.46 16.77 -14.69
N ILE A 160 -15.35 17.12 -14.04
CA ILE A 160 -15.02 18.50 -13.69
C ILE A 160 -13.82 18.91 -14.55
N VAL A 161 -14.00 19.87 -15.46
CA VAL A 161 -12.88 20.42 -16.22
C VAL A 161 -12.10 21.37 -15.30
N GLU A 162 -11.08 20.83 -14.62
CA GLU A 162 -10.26 21.56 -13.66
C GLU A 162 -9.11 22.32 -14.34
N GLY A 163 -8.52 21.69 -15.36
CA GLY A 163 -7.36 22.24 -16.05
C GLY A 163 -7.38 22.11 -17.56
N ILE A 164 -6.56 22.93 -18.21
CA ILE A 164 -6.28 22.89 -19.64
C ILE A 164 -4.80 23.14 -19.87
N PHE A 165 -4.20 22.39 -20.80
CA PHE A 165 -2.77 22.52 -21.06
C PHE A 165 -2.37 22.16 -22.48
N THR A 166 -1.18 22.63 -22.85
CA THR A 166 -0.46 22.20 -24.05
C THR A 166 1.01 21.96 -23.71
N HIS A 167 1.78 21.41 -24.66
CA HIS A 167 3.20 21.14 -24.51
C HIS A 167 4.02 21.79 -25.62
N LEU A 168 5.06 22.53 -25.25
CA LEU A 168 5.99 23.10 -26.21
C LEU A 168 6.95 22.04 -26.76
N ALA A 169 7.17 22.07 -28.07
CA ALA A 169 7.99 21.08 -28.78
C ALA A 169 9.49 21.39 -28.74
N ALA A 170 9.85 22.68 -28.64
CA ALA A 170 11.23 23.16 -28.72
C ALA A 170 11.51 24.24 -27.66
N SER A 171 11.08 24.00 -26.43
CA SER A 171 11.23 24.95 -25.31
C SER A 171 12.67 25.18 -24.84
N GLU A 172 13.56 24.27 -25.22
CA GLU A 172 14.98 24.21 -24.89
C GLU A 172 15.75 25.35 -25.54
N VAL A 173 15.27 25.85 -26.69
CA VAL A 173 15.88 26.91 -27.49
C VAL A 173 14.82 27.94 -27.89
N ILE A 174 15.21 29.20 -28.04
CA ILE A 174 14.29 30.26 -28.45
C ILE A 174 14.10 30.22 -29.97
N THR A 175 12.91 29.85 -30.42
CA THR A 175 12.56 29.82 -31.85
C THR A 175 11.21 30.46 -32.10
N GLY A 176 10.95 30.89 -33.34
CA GLY A 176 9.65 31.44 -33.72
C GLY A 176 8.49 30.44 -33.59
N TYR A 177 8.78 29.14 -33.58
CA TYR A 177 7.75 28.11 -33.40
C TYR A 177 7.13 28.13 -32.00
N ASN A 178 7.91 28.52 -30.98
CA ASN A 178 7.44 28.59 -29.60
C ASN A 178 6.33 29.63 -29.45
N GLU A 179 6.49 30.78 -30.10
CA GLU A 179 5.47 31.84 -30.18
C GLU A 179 4.25 31.40 -30.99
N THR A 180 4.43 30.62 -32.06
CA THR A 180 3.30 30.04 -32.80
C THR A 180 2.46 29.15 -31.89
N GLN A 181 3.08 28.23 -31.14
CA GLN A 181 2.35 27.36 -30.19
C GLN A 181 1.64 28.17 -29.10
N TRP A 182 2.28 29.20 -28.57
CA TRP A 182 1.68 30.10 -27.59
C TRP A 182 0.47 30.85 -28.14
N ASN A 183 0.58 31.44 -29.32
CA ASN A 183 -0.50 32.21 -29.94
C ASN A 183 -1.73 31.33 -30.20
N LEU A 184 -1.54 30.09 -30.66
CA LEU A 184 -2.63 29.12 -30.81
C LEU A 184 -3.28 28.81 -29.46
N PHE A 185 -2.48 28.53 -28.42
CA PHE A 185 -3.03 28.25 -27.10
C PHE A 185 -3.80 29.45 -26.54
N LYS A 186 -3.23 30.65 -26.65
CA LYS A 186 -3.84 31.90 -26.21
C LYS A 186 -5.14 32.20 -26.94
N GLU A 187 -5.20 32.02 -28.26
CA GLU A 187 -6.44 32.20 -29.04
C GLU A 187 -7.56 31.30 -28.52
N LEU A 188 -7.24 30.04 -28.17
CA LEU A 188 -8.23 29.14 -27.57
C LEU A 188 -8.69 29.64 -26.19
N LEU A 189 -7.77 30.10 -25.34
CA LEU A 189 -8.10 30.63 -24.01
C LEU A 189 -9.00 31.87 -24.12
N ASP A 190 -8.64 32.83 -24.98
CA ASP A 190 -9.42 34.05 -25.24
C ASP A 190 -10.83 33.69 -25.76
N LYS A 191 -10.93 32.67 -26.63
CA LYS A 191 -12.22 32.17 -27.15
C LYS A 191 -13.08 31.51 -26.06
N LEU A 192 -12.48 30.76 -25.13
CA LEU A 192 -13.20 30.18 -23.98
C LEU A 192 -13.73 31.28 -23.07
N GLU A 193 -12.91 32.27 -22.75
CA GLU A 193 -13.29 33.41 -21.90
C GLU A 193 -14.41 34.25 -22.54
N ALA A 194 -14.32 34.54 -23.84
CA ALA A 194 -15.37 35.24 -24.59
C ALA A 194 -16.73 34.51 -24.60
N ASN A 195 -16.74 33.19 -24.33
CA ASN A 195 -17.94 32.36 -24.20
C ASN A 195 -18.31 32.07 -22.74
N ASN A 196 -17.76 32.81 -21.78
CA ASN A 196 -17.97 32.65 -20.33
C ASN A 196 -17.59 31.25 -19.81
N ILE A 197 -16.65 30.57 -20.47
CA ILE A 197 -16.11 29.29 -20.03
C ILE A 197 -14.85 29.54 -19.21
N HIS A 198 -14.94 29.37 -17.90
CA HIS A 198 -13.80 29.53 -17.00
C HIS A 198 -13.16 28.19 -16.66
N ILE A 199 -11.89 28.00 -17.04
CA ILE A 199 -11.07 26.85 -16.62
C ILE A 199 -10.03 27.34 -15.58
N PRO A 200 -10.07 26.81 -14.34
CA PRO A 200 -9.27 27.34 -13.23
C PRO A 200 -7.75 27.21 -13.41
N ILE A 201 -7.25 26.11 -13.98
CA ILE A 201 -5.81 25.85 -14.07
C ILE A 201 -5.35 25.76 -15.51
N LYS A 202 -4.61 26.77 -15.98
CA LYS A 202 -4.00 26.83 -17.31
C LYS A 202 -2.49 26.63 -17.17
N HIS A 203 -1.91 25.71 -17.93
CA HIS A 203 -0.47 25.45 -17.85
C HIS A 203 0.18 25.08 -19.18
N ILE A 204 1.35 25.64 -19.47
CA ILE A 204 2.10 25.35 -20.72
C ILE A 204 3.59 25.08 -20.44
N SER A 205 4.20 25.76 -19.48
CA SER A 205 5.65 25.73 -19.29
C SER A 205 6.17 24.40 -18.76
N ASN A 206 7.00 23.73 -19.55
CA ASN A 206 7.96 22.72 -19.10
C ASN A 206 9.25 23.41 -18.60
N SER A 207 10.29 22.65 -18.23
CA SER A 207 11.53 23.23 -17.68
C SER A 207 12.23 24.23 -18.61
N GLY A 208 12.27 23.96 -19.93
CA GLY A 208 12.84 24.90 -20.90
C GLY A 208 12.08 26.21 -20.93
N ALA A 209 10.75 26.14 -20.89
CA ALA A 209 9.91 27.33 -20.89
C ALA A 209 9.88 28.09 -19.55
N VAL A 210 10.14 27.43 -18.43
CA VAL A 210 10.36 28.13 -17.16
C VAL A 210 11.55 29.09 -17.28
N LEU A 211 12.62 28.67 -17.96
CA LEU A 211 13.85 29.46 -18.13
C LEU A 211 13.74 30.48 -19.27
N ASN A 212 13.27 30.06 -20.44
CA ASN A 212 13.28 30.87 -21.65
C ASN A 212 12.05 31.79 -21.81
N PHE A 213 10.90 31.46 -21.20
CA PHE A 213 9.62 32.15 -21.45
C PHE A 213 8.84 32.46 -20.16
N PRO A 214 9.28 33.45 -19.35
CA PRO A 214 8.60 33.82 -18.10
C PRO A 214 7.11 34.19 -18.25
N HIS A 215 6.72 34.74 -19.40
CA HIS A 215 5.34 35.14 -19.68
C HIS A 215 4.41 33.96 -20.01
N PHE A 216 4.92 32.73 -20.11
CA PHE A 216 4.14 31.52 -20.37
C PHE A 216 3.68 30.79 -19.09
N HIS A 217 4.04 31.25 -17.89
CA HIS A 217 3.84 30.46 -16.67
C HIS A 217 2.36 30.22 -16.30
N LEU A 218 1.45 31.12 -16.69
CA LEU A 218 0.01 31.04 -16.44
C LEU A 218 -0.29 30.70 -14.95
N ASP A 219 -1.18 29.73 -14.68
CA ASP A 219 -1.58 29.37 -13.30
C ASP A 219 -0.66 28.30 -12.68
N MET A 220 0.03 27.51 -13.52
CA MET A 220 0.87 26.40 -13.07
C MET A 220 1.98 26.08 -14.09
N VAL A 221 3.20 25.80 -13.61
CA VAL A 221 4.29 25.25 -14.42
C VAL A 221 4.48 23.75 -14.16
N ARG A 222 5.09 23.05 -15.12
CA ARG A 222 5.43 21.62 -15.02
C ARG A 222 6.94 21.44 -15.01
N ALA A 223 7.52 21.60 -13.82
CA ALA A 223 8.96 21.46 -13.65
C ALA A 223 9.36 19.97 -13.62
N GLY A 224 10.29 19.60 -14.49
CA GLY A 224 10.81 18.25 -14.63
C GLY A 224 12.32 18.24 -14.51
N ILE A 225 13.04 18.21 -15.64
CA ILE A 225 14.52 18.07 -15.68
C ILE A 225 15.27 19.07 -14.80
N MET A 226 14.79 20.32 -14.71
CA MET A 226 15.46 21.34 -13.89
C MET A 226 15.36 21.07 -12.37
N THR A 227 14.31 20.39 -11.92
CA THR A 227 14.18 19.99 -10.49
C THR A 227 15.27 18.98 -10.10
N TYR A 228 15.74 18.21 -11.07
CA TYR A 228 16.82 17.24 -10.93
C TYR A 228 18.21 17.84 -11.14
N GLY A 229 18.29 19.17 -11.30
CA GLY A 229 19.56 19.90 -11.37
C GLY A 229 20.21 19.91 -12.73
N ILE A 230 19.43 19.68 -13.79
CA ILE A 230 19.93 19.54 -15.15
C ILE A 230 19.31 20.62 -16.03
N HIS A 231 20.17 21.38 -16.71
CA HIS A 231 19.75 22.37 -17.69
C HIS A 231 19.22 21.69 -18.95
N PRO A 232 18.06 22.11 -19.50
CA PRO A 232 17.48 21.53 -20.71
C PRO A 232 18.36 21.68 -21.95
N SER A 233 19.20 22.72 -22.01
CA SER A 233 20.12 23.01 -23.12
C SER A 233 21.32 23.83 -22.65
N PRO A 234 22.44 23.83 -23.39
CA PRO A 234 23.62 24.65 -23.08
C PRO A 234 23.30 26.15 -22.96
N GLU A 235 22.38 26.67 -23.77
CA GLU A 235 21.98 28.07 -23.77
C GLU A 235 21.33 28.51 -22.44
N THR A 236 20.81 27.55 -21.67
CA THR A 236 20.12 27.80 -20.40
C THR A 236 21.00 27.68 -19.16
N GLU A 237 22.28 27.30 -19.30
CA GLU A 237 23.19 27.02 -18.16
C GLU A 237 23.40 28.22 -17.23
N THR A 238 23.35 29.45 -17.76
CA THR A 238 23.56 30.67 -16.97
C THR A 238 22.28 31.26 -16.39
N MET A 239 21.11 30.71 -16.74
CA MET A 239 19.82 31.30 -16.38
C MET A 239 19.33 30.94 -14.98
N ALA A 240 19.87 29.86 -14.40
CA ALA A 240 19.47 29.36 -13.09
C ALA A 240 20.64 28.70 -12.38
N SER A 241 20.67 28.79 -11.06
CA SER A 241 21.62 28.03 -10.24
C SER A 241 21.06 26.62 -9.98
N LEU A 242 21.41 25.66 -10.83
CA LEU A 242 20.99 24.27 -10.69
C LEU A 242 22.13 23.37 -10.18
N ALA A 243 21.79 22.46 -9.27
CA ALA A 243 22.70 21.50 -8.65
C ALA A 243 22.26 20.06 -8.97
N PRO A 244 23.08 19.24 -9.67
CA PRO A 244 22.72 17.87 -10.02
C PRO A 244 22.34 17.02 -8.80
N VAL A 245 21.22 16.31 -8.90
CA VAL A 245 20.65 15.52 -7.79
C VAL A 245 21.19 14.08 -7.76
N MET A 246 21.43 13.46 -8.93
CA MET A 246 21.84 12.06 -9.04
C MET A 246 23.36 11.90 -9.21
N SER A 247 23.93 10.90 -8.54
CA SER A 247 25.23 10.32 -8.89
C SER A 247 25.14 8.80 -8.97
N PHE A 248 25.77 8.19 -9.97
CA PHE A 248 25.84 6.73 -10.10
C PHE A 248 27.26 6.23 -9.84
N LYS A 249 27.41 5.37 -8.85
CA LYS A 249 28.69 4.97 -8.28
C LYS A 249 28.83 3.46 -8.15
N THR A 250 30.07 3.01 -8.11
CA THR A 250 30.47 1.61 -7.98
C THR A 250 31.89 1.53 -7.42
N ARG A 251 32.52 0.36 -7.49
CA ARG A 251 33.90 0.15 -7.04
C ARG A 251 34.73 -0.62 -8.05
N VAL A 252 36.04 -0.44 -7.98
CA VAL A 252 36.99 -1.32 -8.66
C VAL A 252 36.93 -2.71 -8.02
N VAL A 253 36.68 -3.76 -8.80
CA VAL A 253 36.62 -5.15 -8.29
C VAL A 253 37.84 -5.98 -8.66
N LEU A 254 38.59 -5.57 -9.69
CA LEU A 254 39.78 -6.27 -10.14
C LEU A 254 40.70 -5.27 -10.83
N ILE A 255 42.01 -5.42 -10.65
CA ILE A 255 43.03 -4.68 -11.40
C ILE A 255 43.97 -5.70 -12.03
N LYS A 256 44.27 -5.52 -13.31
CA LYS A 256 45.21 -6.36 -14.07
C LYS A 256 46.13 -5.50 -14.90
N GLU A 257 47.39 -5.91 -14.98
CA GLU A 257 48.33 -5.38 -15.95
C GLU A 257 48.27 -6.19 -17.24
N PHE A 258 48.23 -5.50 -18.37
CA PHE A 258 48.26 -6.11 -19.68
C PHE A 258 49.49 -5.64 -20.46
N PRO A 259 50.20 -6.55 -21.14
CA PRO A 259 51.30 -6.17 -22.03
C PRO A 259 50.76 -5.43 -23.27
N ARG A 260 51.66 -4.78 -24.01
CA ARG A 260 51.34 -4.22 -25.34
C ARG A 260 50.82 -5.31 -26.27
N GLY A 261 49.81 -5.01 -27.07
CA GLY A 261 49.23 -5.92 -28.06
C GLY A 261 48.15 -6.87 -27.52
N TYR A 262 47.76 -6.74 -26.25
CA TYR A 262 46.72 -7.57 -25.64
C TYR A 262 45.32 -7.01 -25.94
N SER A 263 44.36 -7.89 -26.25
CA SER A 263 42.99 -7.48 -26.58
C SER A 263 42.07 -7.47 -25.36
N ILE A 264 41.18 -6.48 -25.27
CA ILE A 264 40.24 -6.30 -24.15
C ILE A 264 38.80 -6.21 -24.67
N GLY A 265 37.90 -6.91 -23.97
CA GLY A 265 36.46 -6.92 -24.23
C GLY A 265 36.04 -7.74 -25.45
N TYR A 266 34.73 -7.90 -25.62
CA TYR A 266 34.15 -8.66 -26.73
C TYR A 266 34.59 -8.12 -28.10
N GLY A 267 34.71 -9.03 -29.06
CA GLY A 267 35.10 -8.71 -30.43
C GLY A 267 36.50 -8.12 -30.56
N ARG A 268 37.33 -8.19 -29.51
CA ARG A 268 38.69 -7.63 -29.47
C ARG A 268 38.71 -6.13 -29.86
N SER A 269 37.65 -5.42 -29.48
CA SER A 269 37.41 -4.04 -29.91
C SER A 269 38.44 -3.03 -29.42
N TYR A 270 39.25 -3.40 -28.41
CA TYR A 270 40.38 -2.62 -27.93
C TYR A 270 41.62 -3.50 -27.89
N THR A 271 42.75 -2.95 -28.30
CA THR A 271 44.06 -3.58 -28.18
C THR A 271 45.04 -2.58 -27.57
N THR A 272 45.72 -3.00 -26.51
CA THR A 272 46.65 -2.15 -25.75
C THR A 272 47.81 -1.66 -26.63
N GLN A 273 48.02 -0.35 -26.70
CA GLN A 273 49.11 0.25 -27.47
C GLN A 273 50.44 0.28 -26.70
N ARG A 274 50.36 0.16 -25.36
CA ARG A 274 51.46 0.11 -24.39
C ARG A 274 51.10 -0.88 -23.29
N SER A 275 52.04 -1.17 -22.39
CA SER A 275 51.66 -1.82 -21.13
C SER A 275 50.64 -0.93 -20.41
N ALA A 276 49.53 -1.52 -19.99
CA ALA A 276 48.40 -0.80 -19.44
C ALA A 276 47.85 -1.50 -18.20
N THR A 277 47.52 -0.71 -17.18
CA THR A 277 46.84 -1.17 -15.98
C THR A 277 45.35 -0.93 -16.14
N ILE A 278 44.56 -2.00 -16.07
CA ILE A 278 43.14 -1.98 -16.39
C ILE A 278 42.34 -2.39 -15.15
N ALA A 279 41.42 -1.53 -14.75
CA ALA A 279 40.45 -1.81 -13.71
C ALA A 279 39.19 -2.44 -14.30
N THR A 280 38.68 -3.49 -13.68
CA THR A 280 37.33 -4.04 -13.94
C THR A 280 36.34 -3.44 -12.95
N ILE A 281 35.19 -3.05 -13.48
CA ILE A 281 34.10 -2.39 -12.78
C ILE A 281 32.84 -3.26 -12.91
N PRO A 282 32.11 -3.56 -11.82
CA PRO A 282 30.96 -4.47 -11.81
C PRO A 282 29.68 -3.76 -12.25
N VAL A 283 29.73 -3.03 -13.36
CA VAL A 283 28.61 -2.32 -13.97
C VAL A 283 28.64 -2.53 -15.47
N GLY A 284 27.49 -2.87 -16.05
CA GLY A 284 27.33 -3.02 -17.50
C GLY A 284 26.01 -2.47 -18.01
N TYR A 285 25.64 -2.85 -19.24
CA TYR A 285 24.40 -2.37 -19.85
C TYR A 285 23.14 -2.92 -19.16
N GLY A 286 23.23 -4.04 -18.45
CA GLY A 286 22.16 -4.56 -17.60
C GLY A 286 21.85 -3.66 -16.40
N ASP A 287 22.83 -2.87 -15.96
CA ASP A 287 22.67 -1.82 -14.94
C ASP A 287 22.28 -0.47 -15.55
N GLY A 288 22.16 -0.38 -16.88
CA GLY A 288 21.84 0.83 -17.60
C GLY A 288 23.04 1.65 -18.10
N TYR A 289 24.28 1.22 -17.83
CA TYR A 289 25.47 1.85 -18.39
C TYR A 289 25.65 1.38 -19.85
N GLY A 290 25.12 2.17 -20.78
CA GLY A 290 24.79 1.73 -22.13
C GLY A 290 25.99 1.16 -22.92
N PHE A 291 25.73 0.11 -23.71
CA PHE A 291 26.72 -0.49 -24.61
C PHE A 291 27.36 0.54 -25.55
N ILE A 292 26.60 1.57 -25.94
CA ILE A 292 27.05 2.67 -26.79
C ILE A 292 28.27 3.41 -26.22
N LEU A 293 28.52 3.38 -24.90
CA LEU A 293 29.70 3.97 -24.27
C LEU A 293 31.00 3.16 -24.47
N SER A 294 30.95 2.01 -25.15
CA SER A 294 32.13 1.19 -25.43
C SER A 294 33.22 1.97 -26.16
N ASN A 295 34.44 1.99 -25.64
CA ASN A 295 35.61 2.73 -26.16
C ASN A 295 35.48 4.25 -26.25
N GLN A 296 34.44 4.85 -25.66
CA GLN A 296 34.29 6.32 -25.65
C GLN A 296 33.83 6.88 -24.30
N GLY A 297 33.19 6.07 -23.45
CA GLY A 297 32.80 6.47 -22.10
C GLY A 297 34.02 6.70 -21.20
N GLU A 298 33.78 7.42 -20.10
CA GLU A 298 34.78 7.69 -19.07
C GLU A 298 34.15 7.45 -17.69
N VAL A 299 35.00 7.23 -16.70
CA VAL A 299 34.63 7.16 -15.28
C VAL A 299 35.63 7.99 -14.47
N LEU A 300 35.24 8.44 -13.28
CA LEU A 300 36.15 9.07 -12.32
C LEU A 300 36.62 8.05 -11.29
N ILE A 301 37.93 7.97 -11.07
CA ILE A 301 38.54 7.18 -10.00
C ILE A 301 39.61 8.07 -9.35
N ARG A 302 39.52 8.26 -8.03
CA ARG A 302 40.39 9.18 -7.27
C ARG A 302 40.45 10.61 -7.84
N GLY A 303 39.34 11.09 -8.41
CA GLY A 303 39.24 12.42 -9.02
C GLY A 303 39.94 12.55 -10.37
N VAL A 304 40.29 11.44 -11.01
CA VAL A 304 40.92 11.41 -12.33
C VAL A 304 40.04 10.65 -13.31
N ARG A 305 39.87 11.19 -14.52
CA ARG A 305 39.15 10.54 -15.62
C ARG A 305 39.91 9.33 -16.15
N ALA A 306 39.25 8.19 -16.21
CA ALA A 306 39.73 6.95 -16.81
C ALA A 306 38.83 6.57 -17.99
N PRO A 307 39.37 6.36 -19.20
CA PRO A 307 38.58 5.96 -20.35
C PRO A 307 38.14 4.49 -20.24
N ILE A 308 36.89 4.23 -20.65
CA ILE A 308 36.39 2.87 -20.83
C ILE A 308 37.07 2.25 -22.05
N VAL A 309 37.67 1.07 -21.85
CA VAL A 309 38.37 0.34 -22.90
C VAL A 309 37.75 -1.03 -23.12
N GLY A 310 37.54 -1.38 -24.38
CA GLY A 310 36.80 -2.57 -24.80
C GLY A 310 35.29 -2.38 -24.78
N ARG A 311 34.57 -3.38 -25.28
CA ARG A 311 33.10 -3.41 -25.25
C ARG A 311 32.59 -3.60 -23.82
N ILE A 312 31.64 -2.76 -23.43
CA ILE A 312 30.87 -2.92 -22.19
C ILE A 312 30.05 -4.22 -22.31
N SER A 313 30.11 -5.05 -21.27
CA SER A 313 29.37 -6.31 -21.17
C SER A 313 28.08 -6.12 -20.38
N MET A 314 27.29 -7.19 -20.18
CA MET A 314 26.00 -7.09 -19.48
C MET A 314 26.15 -6.56 -18.05
N ASP A 315 27.16 -7.04 -17.32
CA ASP A 315 27.29 -6.76 -15.89
C ASP A 315 28.65 -6.12 -15.52
N MET A 316 29.55 -5.92 -16.49
CA MET A 316 30.89 -5.41 -16.25
C MET A 316 31.41 -4.55 -17.40
N CYS A 317 32.29 -3.61 -17.06
CA CYS A 317 33.10 -2.84 -17.99
C CYS A 317 34.55 -2.73 -17.47
N THR A 318 35.44 -2.23 -18.32
CA THR A 318 36.85 -2.05 -18.01
C THR A 318 37.30 -0.63 -18.29
N ALA A 319 38.13 -0.07 -17.42
CA ALA A 319 38.68 1.27 -17.54
C ALA A 319 40.22 1.24 -17.52
N ASP A 320 40.87 2.03 -18.37
CA ASP A 320 42.32 2.20 -18.35
C ASP A 320 42.71 3.16 -17.22
N VAL A 321 43.34 2.60 -16.18
CA VAL A 321 43.77 3.32 -14.98
C VAL A 321 45.29 3.53 -14.94
N SER A 322 45.98 3.35 -16.06
CA SER A 322 47.45 3.46 -16.14
C SER A 322 47.99 4.82 -15.67
N ASN A 323 47.17 5.89 -15.78
CA ASN A 323 47.55 7.24 -15.37
C ASN A 323 47.09 7.60 -13.93
N ILE A 324 46.42 6.68 -13.23
CA ILE A 324 45.88 6.90 -11.88
C ILE A 324 46.81 6.26 -10.86
N ARG A 325 47.53 7.10 -10.11
CA ARG A 325 48.43 6.64 -9.05
C ARG A 325 47.64 5.97 -7.94
N ASP A 326 48.17 4.85 -7.44
CA ASP A 326 47.62 4.09 -6.32
C ASP A 326 46.15 3.67 -6.46
N CYS A 327 45.69 3.40 -7.69
CA CYS A 327 44.38 2.78 -7.92
C CYS A 327 44.35 1.38 -7.28
N ARG A 328 43.37 1.12 -6.42
CA ARG A 328 43.24 -0.12 -5.63
C ARG A 328 41.86 -0.75 -5.80
N ILE A 329 41.78 -2.05 -5.59
CA ILE A 329 40.51 -2.76 -5.46
C ILE A 329 39.73 -2.13 -4.29
N GLY A 330 38.45 -1.87 -4.49
CA GLY A 330 37.58 -1.19 -3.53
C GLY A 330 37.49 0.32 -3.70
N ASP A 331 38.36 0.95 -4.51
CA ASP A 331 38.28 2.39 -4.79
C ASP A 331 36.93 2.75 -5.41
N GLU A 332 36.35 3.87 -4.96
CA GLU A 332 35.09 4.40 -5.49
C GLU A 332 35.28 4.86 -6.93
N VAL A 333 34.37 4.41 -7.78
CA VAL A 333 34.27 4.78 -9.19
C VAL A 333 32.97 5.54 -9.40
N VAL A 334 33.04 6.76 -9.93
CA VAL A 334 31.87 7.57 -10.29
C VAL A 334 31.65 7.46 -11.79
N LEU A 335 30.53 6.85 -12.19
CA LEU A 335 30.13 6.73 -13.61
C LEU A 335 29.39 7.98 -14.11
N MET A 336 28.69 8.65 -13.20
CA MET A 336 28.02 9.94 -13.41
C MET A 336 27.97 10.67 -12.06
N GLY A 337 28.32 11.95 -12.04
CA GLY A 337 28.42 12.77 -10.82
C GLY A 337 29.81 13.35 -10.62
N ARG A 338 30.07 13.83 -9.40
CA ARG A 338 31.32 14.52 -9.02
C ARG A 338 32.23 13.63 -8.17
N GLN A 339 33.55 13.74 -8.40
CA GLN A 339 34.58 13.19 -7.52
C GLN A 339 35.76 14.16 -7.44
N GLY A 340 35.94 14.81 -6.29
CA GLY A 340 36.87 15.94 -6.17
C GLY A 340 36.42 17.11 -7.05
N GLU A 341 37.35 17.72 -7.78
CA GLU A 341 37.06 18.84 -8.69
C GLU A 341 36.43 18.39 -10.01
N GLU A 342 36.61 17.12 -10.40
CA GLU A 342 36.10 16.56 -11.65
C GLU A 342 34.63 16.14 -11.55
N CYS A 343 33.90 16.28 -12.66
CA CYS A 343 32.49 15.92 -12.78
C CYS A 343 32.19 15.32 -14.15
N ILE A 344 31.49 14.20 -14.19
CA ILE A 344 30.90 13.63 -15.41
C ILE A 344 29.39 13.86 -15.32
N SER A 345 28.87 14.82 -16.08
CA SER A 345 27.44 15.19 -16.02
C SER A 345 26.58 14.31 -16.93
N ALA A 346 25.26 14.27 -16.68
CA ALA A 346 24.32 13.59 -17.57
C ALA A 346 24.30 14.20 -18.99
N ASN A 347 24.47 15.52 -19.10
CA ASN A 347 24.56 16.22 -20.39
C ASN A 347 25.85 15.84 -21.14
N GLU A 348 26.98 15.71 -20.44
CA GLU A 348 28.25 15.28 -21.05
C GLU A 348 28.15 13.85 -21.62
N ILE A 349 27.57 12.92 -20.86
CA ILE A 349 27.34 11.55 -21.32
C ILE A 349 26.41 11.58 -22.55
N ALA A 350 25.33 12.35 -22.47
CA ALA A 350 24.34 12.45 -23.53
C ALA A 350 24.93 13.00 -24.83
N GLU A 351 25.71 14.07 -24.76
CA GLU A 351 26.42 14.66 -25.91
C GLU A 351 27.33 13.65 -26.57
N ARG A 352 28.13 12.93 -25.77
CA ARG A 352 29.09 11.95 -26.28
C ARG A 352 28.44 10.81 -27.06
N VAL A 353 27.26 10.37 -26.62
CA VAL A 353 26.52 9.26 -27.27
C VAL A 353 25.38 9.73 -28.17
N LYS A 354 25.29 11.04 -28.42
CA LYS A 354 24.29 11.70 -29.28
C LYS A 354 22.85 11.40 -28.86
N THR A 355 22.57 11.57 -27.57
CA THR A 355 21.21 11.51 -26.99
C THR A 355 20.95 12.71 -26.07
N ILE A 356 19.94 12.62 -25.22
CA ILE A 356 19.53 13.63 -24.23
C ILE A 356 19.72 13.10 -22.79
N SER A 357 19.98 14.00 -21.86
CA SER A 357 20.18 13.66 -20.44
C SER A 357 18.99 12.95 -19.80
N TYR A 358 17.77 13.20 -20.29
CA TYR A 358 16.57 12.46 -19.88
C TYR A 358 16.75 10.94 -20.05
N GLU A 359 17.27 10.49 -21.20
CA GLU A 359 17.48 9.06 -21.46
C GLU A 359 18.56 8.50 -20.53
N ILE A 360 19.65 9.24 -20.34
CA ILE A 360 20.76 8.86 -19.46
C ILE A 360 20.27 8.65 -18.02
N LEU A 361 19.52 9.60 -17.47
CA LEU A 361 18.97 9.52 -16.11
C LEU A 361 17.98 8.35 -15.96
N CYS A 362 17.08 8.17 -16.93
CA CYS A 362 16.12 7.07 -16.91
C CYS A 362 16.79 5.70 -17.07
N ALA A 363 17.96 5.64 -17.72
CA ALA A 363 18.69 4.42 -17.95
C ALA A 363 19.61 4.06 -16.79
N LEU A 364 20.40 4.99 -16.26
CA LEU A 364 21.49 4.65 -15.34
C LEU A 364 21.01 4.04 -14.01
N GLY A 365 21.79 3.07 -13.54
CA GLY A 365 21.56 2.38 -12.28
C GLY A 365 20.26 1.60 -12.22
N LYS A 366 19.72 1.03 -13.31
CA LYS A 366 18.41 0.32 -13.28
C LYS A 366 18.31 -0.74 -12.18
N ARG A 367 19.39 -1.49 -11.93
CA ARG A 367 19.46 -2.52 -10.88
C ARG A 367 20.05 -2.02 -9.56
N ALA A 368 20.57 -0.80 -9.55
CA ALA A 368 21.25 -0.23 -8.40
C ALA A 368 20.22 0.28 -7.36
N PRO A 369 20.46 0.04 -6.06
CA PRO A 369 19.67 0.66 -5.02
C PRO A 369 19.88 2.18 -5.03
N ARG A 370 18.82 2.94 -4.74
CA ARG A 370 18.91 4.39 -4.50
C ARG A 370 19.20 4.65 -3.03
N ILE A 371 20.17 5.51 -2.75
CA ILE A 371 20.53 6.00 -1.42
C ILE A 371 20.24 7.49 -1.39
N PHE A 372 19.26 7.88 -0.57
CA PHE A 372 18.88 9.28 -0.43
C PHE A 372 19.76 9.97 0.62
N LEU A 373 20.36 11.08 0.22
CA LEU A 373 21.22 11.90 1.07
C LEU A 373 20.45 13.13 1.54
N GLN A 374 20.61 13.47 2.82
CA GLN A 374 20.12 14.72 3.40
C GLN A 374 21.13 15.23 4.41
N LYS A 375 21.49 16.51 4.33
CA LYS A 375 22.58 17.19 5.07
C LYS A 375 23.93 16.48 4.96
N GLY A 376 24.22 15.87 3.81
CA GLY A 376 25.42 15.07 3.58
C GLY A 376 25.50 13.76 4.41
N THR A 377 24.49 13.44 5.23
CA THR A 377 24.43 12.20 5.99
C THR A 377 23.77 11.08 5.18
N THR A 378 24.48 9.94 5.08
CA THR A 378 23.93 8.66 4.58
C THR A 378 23.11 8.00 5.68
N GLY A 379 21.86 7.64 5.41
CA GLY A 379 21.04 6.85 6.34
C GLY A 379 19.66 7.43 6.67
N ALA A 380 19.17 8.42 5.93
CA ALA A 380 17.83 8.96 6.17
C ALA A 380 16.70 8.04 5.68
N ILE A 381 16.95 7.18 4.67
CA ILE A 381 15.94 6.35 4.02
C ILE A 381 16.57 5.02 3.55
N GLU A 382 15.90 3.89 3.82
CA GLU A 382 16.34 2.57 3.41
C GLU A 382 16.51 2.46 1.88
N PRO A 383 17.58 1.81 1.38
CA PRO A 383 17.81 1.73 -0.05
C PRO A 383 16.75 0.89 -0.76
N ARG A 384 16.00 1.51 -1.69
CA ARG A 384 15.00 0.83 -2.50
C ARG A 384 15.61 0.37 -3.81
N LEU A 385 15.42 -0.91 -4.13
CA LEU A 385 15.65 -1.40 -5.48
C LEU A 385 14.60 -0.77 -6.38
N ARG A 386 15.01 -0.29 -7.56
CA ARG A 386 14.09 0.06 -8.64
C ARG A 386 13.44 -1.23 -9.11
N ARG A 387 12.32 -1.60 -8.48
CA ARG A 387 11.42 -2.60 -9.04
C ARG A 387 10.71 -1.93 -10.20
N ILE A 388 10.67 -2.61 -11.34
CA ILE A 388 9.64 -2.33 -12.33
C ILE A 388 8.34 -2.61 -11.59
N PHE A 389 7.56 -1.56 -11.32
CA PHE A 389 6.23 -1.74 -10.77
C PHE A 389 5.44 -2.54 -11.82
N ILE A 390 5.18 -3.81 -11.52
CA ILE A 390 4.28 -4.66 -12.28
C ILE A 390 2.98 -4.64 -11.48
N PRO A 391 1.94 -3.92 -11.93
CA PRO A 391 0.73 -3.62 -11.15
C PRO A 391 0.03 -4.86 -10.57
N ASP A 392 0.21 -6.02 -11.21
CA ASP A 392 -0.39 -7.30 -10.82
C ASP A 392 0.46 -8.13 -9.84
N GLU A 393 1.78 -7.92 -9.78
CA GLU A 393 2.68 -8.78 -9.00
C GLU A 393 2.77 -8.42 -7.51
N GLU A 394 2.37 -7.20 -7.11
CA GLU A 394 2.35 -6.77 -5.70
C GLU A 394 0.93 -6.74 -5.09
N LYS A 395 -0.12 -6.93 -5.90
CA LYS A 395 -1.52 -6.99 -5.42
C LYS A 395 -2.06 -8.40 -5.22
N SER A 396 -1.34 -9.44 -5.62
CA SER A 396 -1.86 -10.77 -5.34
C SER A 396 -1.75 -11.02 -3.85
N ILE A 397 -2.87 -10.92 -3.13
CA ILE A 397 -3.05 -11.51 -1.80
C ILE A 397 -2.42 -12.92 -1.81
N SER A 398 -2.59 -13.67 -2.90
CA SER A 398 -1.93 -14.97 -3.11
C SER A 398 -0.39 -14.97 -2.98
N ARG A 399 0.31 -13.88 -3.31
CA ARG A 399 1.78 -13.78 -3.14
C ARG A 399 2.15 -13.49 -1.69
N ILE A 400 1.44 -12.59 -1.02
CA ILE A 400 1.63 -12.33 0.41
C ILE A 400 1.28 -13.60 1.20
N ASP A 401 0.16 -14.22 0.87
CA ASP A 401 -0.28 -15.50 1.39
C ASP A 401 0.74 -16.60 1.13
N ASN A 402 1.29 -16.70 -0.08
CA ASN A 402 2.37 -17.64 -0.37
C ASN A 402 3.63 -17.35 0.46
N ILE A 403 4.00 -16.08 0.66
CA ILE A 403 5.14 -15.71 1.50
C ILE A 403 4.88 -16.11 2.95
N ILE A 404 3.72 -15.77 3.50
CA ILE A 404 3.32 -16.07 4.88
C ILE A 404 3.21 -17.59 5.08
N ARG A 405 2.61 -18.30 4.12
CA ARG A 405 2.55 -19.76 4.09
C ARG A 405 3.94 -20.36 4.07
N CYS A 406 4.83 -19.91 3.19
CA CYS A 406 6.24 -20.33 3.17
C CYS A 406 6.95 -20.04 4.50
N CYS A 407 6.68 -18.90 5.15
CA CYS A 407 7.21 -18.59 6.47
C CYS A 407 6.71 -19.56 7.54
N PHE A 408 5.42 -19.92 7.55
CA PHE A 408 4.86 -20.92 8.46
C PHE A 408 5.45 -22.31 8.20
N GLN A 409 5.52 -22.75 6.95
CA GLN A 409 6.16 -24.02 6.56
C GLN A 409 7.62 -24.08 7.04
N THR A 410 8.37 -23.00 6.81
CA THR A 410 9.78 -22.90 7.22
C THR A 410 9.93 -22.93 8.74
N ARG A 411 9.08 -22.19 9.47
CA ARG A 411 9.15 -22.11 10.94
C ARG A 411 8.65 -23.39 11.61
N ALA A 412 7.66 -24.04 11.04
CA ALA A 412 7.15 -25.35 11.44
C ALA A 412 8.13 -26.49 11.09
N GLN A 413 9.07 -26.26 10.18
CA GLN A 413 9.92 -27.28 9.56
C GLN A 413 9.10 -28.43 8.94
N ASN A 414 7.86 -28.16 8.54
CA ASN A 414 6.93 -29.13 7.99
C ASN A 414 5.91 -28.39 7.12
N ALA A 415 5.78 -28.82 5.86
CA ALA A 415 4.92 -28.15 4.89
C ALA A 415 3.43 -28.30 5.23
N GLU A 416 2.98 -29.51 5.55
CA GLU A 416 1.58 -29.81 5.89
C GLU A 416 1.14 -29.06 7.15
N PHE A 417 2.00 -29.02 8.18
CA PHE A 417 1.70 -28.30 9.40
C PHE A 417 1.72 -26.78 9.20
N GLY A 418 2.63 -26.26 8.37
CA GLY A 418 2.65 -24.84 7.99
C GLY A 418 1.39 -24.41 7.22
N ASP A 419 0.89 -25.27 6.33
CA ASP A 419 -0.35 -25.04 5.61
C ASP A 419 -1.56 -25.11 6.53
N ALA A 420 -1.59 -26.07 7.45
CA ALA A 420 -2.65 -26.15 8.46
C ALA A 420 -2.70 -24.88 9.34
N ILE A 421 -1.55 -24.36 9.80
CA ILE A 421 -1.49 -23.10 10.55
C ILE A 421 -2.04 -21.94 9.69
N TYR A 422 -1.67 -21.91 8.41
CA TYR A 422 -2.12 -20.87 7.51
C TYR A 422 -3.65 -20.87 7.35
N TYR A 423 -4.25 -21.99 6.96
CA TYR A 423 -5.71 -22.05 6.72
C TYR A 423 -6.52 -21.97 8.02
N GLU A 424 -6.13 -22.71 9.07
CA GLU A 424 -6.93 -22.79 10.29
C GLU A 424 -6.80 -21.53 11.17
N MET A 425 -5.63 -20.90 11.22
CA MET A 425 -5.39 -19.75 12.09
C MET A 425 -5.31 -18.44 11.32
N PHE A 426 -4.47 -18.36 10.29
CA PHE A 426 -4.21 -17.09 9.61
C PHE A 426 -5.38 -16.67 8.73
N GLU A 427 -5.89 -17.54 7.87
CA GLU A 427 -7.04 -17.25 7.02
C GLU A 427 -8.32 -17.05 7.85
N THR A 428 -8.54 -17.84 8.91
CA THR A 428 -9.68 -17.65 9.81
C THR A 428 -9.70 -16.25 10.47
N LEU A 429 -8.52 -15.73 10.84
CA LEU A 429 -8.37 -14.43 11.51
C LEU A 429 -8.32 -13.26 10.52
N PHE A 430 -7.73 -13.45 9.34
CA PHE A 430 -7.37 -12.35 8.42
C PHE A 430 -7.84 -12.54 6.96
N GLY A 431 -8.37 -13.70 6.59
CA GLY A 431 -8.65 -14.09 5.20
C GLY A 431 -9.92 -13.51 4.58
N LYS A 432 -10.77 -12.82 5.33
CA LYS A 432 -11.92 -12.07 4.78
C LYS A 432 -11.62 -10.58 4.84
N GLU A 433 -11.54 -9.92 3.68
CA GLU A 433 -11.12 -8.50 3.51
C GLU A 433 -11.86 -7.51 4.43
N ASP A 434 -13.08 -7.84 4.88
CA ASP A 434 -13.92 -6.99 5.74
C ASP A 434 -14.12 -7.51 7.18
N ARG A 435 -13.36 -8.52 7.64
CA ARG A 435 -13.48 -9.06 9.01
C ARG A 435 -12.54 -8.32 9.96
N GLN A 436 -13.05 -7.29 10.63
CA GLN A 436 -12.33 -6.67 11.74
C GLN A 436 -12.25 -7.63 12.94
N LEU A 437 -11.04 -7.85 13.44
CA LEU A 437 -10.73 -8.75 14.54
C LEU A 437 -11.38 -8.28 15.85
N GLU A 438 -12.36 -9.04 16.37
CA GLU A 438 -12.93 -8.80 17.70
C GLU A 438 -12.09 -9.50 18.76
N LEU A 439 -11.70 -8.77 19.81
CA LEU A 439 -10.93 -9.30 20.93
C LEU A 439 -11.78 -9.30 22.21
N ARG A 440 -11.66 -10.35 23.00
CA ARG A 440 -12.29 -10.47 24.33
C ARG A 440 -11.23 -10.58 25.41
N THR A 441 -11.50 -10.01 26.57
CA THR A 441 -10.66 -10.13 27.77
C THR A 441 -11.53 -10.41 29.00
N ASN A 442 -10.93 -11.01 30.03
CA ASN A 442 -11.61 -11.34 31.29
C ASN A 442 -12.86 -12.20 31.07
N PHE A 443 -12.75 -13.25 30.25
CA PHE A 443 -13.90 -14.08 29.90
C PHE A 443 -14.25 -15.01 31.06
N ARG A 444 -15.49 -14.93 31.51
CA ARG A 444 -16.07 -15.77 32.55
C ARG A 444 -17.35 -16.42 32.04
N TYR A 445 -17.50 -17.71 32.30
CA TYR A 445 -18.63 -18.51 31.86
C TYR A 445 -19.02 -19.49 32.97
N ASP A 446 -20.08 -19.18 33.70
CA ASP A 446 -20.54 -19.99 34.82
C ASP A 446 -21.83 -20.70 34.47
N ILE A 447 -21.82 -22.03 34.56
CA ILE A 447 -22.94 -22.92 34.27
C ILE A 447 -23.43 -23.50 35.58
N ASN A 448 -24.71 -23.32 35.88
CA ASN A 448 -25.34 -23.95 37.04
C ASN A 448 -26.49 -24.85 36.56
N VAL A 449 -26.41 -26.12 36.90
CA VAL A 449 -27.41 -27.14 36.58
C VAL A 449 -28.23 -27.45 37.82
N SER A 450 -29.55 -27.42 37.71
CA SER A 450 -30.48 -27.80 38.77
C SER A 450 -31.59 -28.71 38.24
N ASP A 451 -32.14 -29.55 39.13
CA ASP A 451 -33.37 -30.29 38.82
C ASP A 451 -34.58 -29.34 38.89
N PRO A 452 -35.59 -29.51 38.01
CA PRO A 452 -36.77 -28.67 37.99
C PRO A 452 -37.54 -28.77 39.32
N THR A 453 -37.68 -27.65 40.02
CA THR A 453 -38.42 -27.56 41.29
C THR A 453 -39.93 -27.66 41.01
N GLY A 454 -40.61 -28.60 41.68
CA GLY A 454 -41.98 -29.04 41.40
C GLY A 454 -43.13 -28.07 41.72
N GLN A 455 -43.05 -26.81 41.29
CA GLN A 455 -44.17 -25.85 41.39
C GLN A 455 -44.34 -25.01 40.11
N GLU A 456 -44.57 -25.65 38.97
CA GLU A 456 -45.36 -25.05 37.89
C GLU A 456 -46.27 -26.13 37.31
N THR A 457 -47.54 -26.04 37.68
CA THR A 457 -48.62 -26.89 37.22
C THR A 457 -48.88 -26.70 35.73
N VAL A 458 -49.18 -27.84 35.07
CA VAL A 458 -49.72 -28.03 33.71
C VAL A 458 -48.65 -28.38 32.64
N GLU A 459 -48.48 -29.71 32.43
CA GLU A 459 -47.96 -30.46 31.25
C GLU A 459 -46.77 -31.44 31.48
N PRO A 460 -46.69 -32.57 30.74
CA PRO A 460 -45.95 -33.79 31.12
C PRO A 460 -44.43 -33.76 30.87
N LEU A 461 -43.79 -32.58 30.82
CA LEU A 461 -42.37 -32.42 30.45
C LEU A 461 -41.41 -32.22 31.62
N ALA A 462 -41.90 -32.08 32.87
CA ALA A 462 -41.06 -31.74 34.02
C ALA A 462 -40.01 -32.81 34.43
N GLY A 463 -40.18 -34.07 34.00
CA GLY A 463 -39.26 -35.16 34.35
C GLY A 463 -38.00 -35.24 33.49
N ASP A 464 -38.04 -34.69 32.27
CA ASP A 464 -37.10 -35.03 31.18
C ASP A 464 -36.03 -33.97 30.92
N TYR A 465 -36.00 -32.86 31.68
CA TYR A 465 -35.08 -31.74 31.46
C TYR A 465 -34.39 -31.28 32.76
N PHE A 466 -33.17 -30.76 32.63
CA PHE A 466 -32.49 -29.93 33.62
C PHE A 466 -32.76 -28.45 33.36
N ASN A 467 -32.80 -27.66 34.44
CA ASN A 467 -32.72 -26.21 34.37
C ASN A 467 -31.25 -25.81 34.40
N VAL A 468 -30.78 -25.10 33.37
CA VAL A 468 -29.40 -24.66 33.26
C VAL A 468 -29.36 -23.13 33.18
N THR A 469 -28.81 -22.48 34.19
CA THR A 469 -28.53 -21.05 34.15
C THR A 469 -27.08 -20.82 33.75
N THR A 470 -26.86 -19.88 32.84
CA THR A 470 -25.55 -19.56 32.29
C THR A 470 -25.29 -18.07 32.45
N HIS A 471 -24.25 -17.72 33.20
CA HIS A 471 -23.73 -16.37 33.32
C HIS A 471 -22.51 -16.23 32.41
N ILE A 472 -22.54 -15.27 31.50
CA ILE A 472 -21.46 -15.01 30.54
C ILE A 472 -20.99 -13.58 30.73
N GLU A 473 -19.70 -13.40 30.96
CA GLU A 473 -19.09 -12.10 31.16
C GLU A 473 -17.79 -11.97 30.35
N TYR A 474 -17.60 -10.84 29.68
CA TYR A 474 -16.33 -10.49 29.04
C TYR A 474 -16.25 -9.00 28.73
N THR A 475 -15.03 -8.50 28.52
CA THR A 475 -14.79 -7.13 28.04
C THR A 475 -14.46 -7.14 26.56
N LYS A 476 -15.18 -6.33 25.76
CA LYS A 476 -14.91 -6.12 24.32
C LYS A 476 -15.13 -4.66 23.92
N THR A 477 -14.71 -4.29 22.72
CA THR A 477 -15.10 -3.01 22.13
C THR A 477 -16.52 -3.09 21.57
N LEU A 478 -17.44 -2.26 22.04
CA LEU A 478 -18.82 -2.25 21.55
C LEU A 478 -18.89 -1.65 20.14
N ARG A 479 -19.50 -2.36 19.18
CA ARG A 479 -19.60 -1.90 17.78
C ARG A 479 -21.01 -1.59 17.33
N ASN A 480 -21.99 -2.28 17.89
CA ASN A 480 -23.40 -2.08 17.56
C ASN A 480 -24.14 -1.66 18.82
N HIS A 481 -25.00 -0.65 18.69
CA HIS A 481 -25.90 -0.21 19.76
C HIS A 481 -27.14 -1.10 19.86
N ILE A 482 -27.34 -1.99 18.89
CA ILE A 482 -28.34 -3.06 18.85
C ILE A 482 -27.63 -4.35 18.43
N PHE A 483 -27.79 -5.42 19.20
CA PHE A 483 -27.14 -6.72 18.96
C PHE A 483 -28.09 -7.87 19.33
N ILE A 484 -27.71 -9.08 18.94
CA ILE A 484 -28.54 -10.28 19.02
C ILE A 484 -27.88 -11.30 19.95
N VAL A 485 -28.68 -11.92 20.81
CA VAL A 485 -28.38 -13.18 21.48
C VAL A 485 -29.19 -14.27 20.80
N GLY A 486 -28.52 -15.17 20.08
CA GLY A 486 -29.15 -16.17 19.22
C GLY A 486 -29.14 -17.58 19.81
N CYS A 487 -30.17 -18.36 19.53
CA CYS A 487 -30.25 -19.79 19.83
C CYS A 487 -30.62 -20.57 18.57
N ALA A 488 -29.73 -21.45 18.13
CA ALA A 488 -29.92 -22.35 17.00
C ALA A 488 -30.39 -23.73 17.48
N THR A 489 -31.15 -24.44 16.64
CA THR A 489 -31.55 -25.86 16.87
C THR A 489 -30.75 -26.85 16.05
N ASN A 490 -30.04 -26.38 15.03
CA ASN A 490 -29.22 -27.18 14.14
C ASN A 490 -27.96 -26.41 13.69
N ASN A 491 -27.05 -27.12 13.03
CA ASN A 491 -25.76 -26.55 12.60
C ASN A 491 -25.90 -25.49 11.50
N GLU A 492 -26.94 -25.55 10.66
CA GLU A 492 -27.19 -24.57 9.60
C GLU A 492 -27.57 -23.21 10.17
N GLN A 493 -28.51 -23.20 11.12
CA GLN A 493 -28.87 -22.01 11.89
C GLN A 493 -27.69 -21.45 12.68
N LEU A 494 -26.90 -22.34 13.31
CA LEU A 494 -25.71 -21.93 14.03
C LEU A 494 -24.72 -21.22 13.09
N ALA A 495 -24.47 -21.77 11.90
CA ALA A 495 -23.62 -21.16 10.88
C ALA A 495 -24.14 -19.77 10.46
N ALA A 496 -25.45 -19.61 10.26
CA ALA A 496 -26.06 -18.32 9.94
C ALA A 496 -25.85 -17.26 11.06
N LEU A 497 -25.87 -17.68 12.33
CA LEU A 497 -25.54 -16.82 13.47
C LEU A 497 -24.04 -16.49 13.59
N PHE A 498 -23.15 -17.33 13.03
CA PHE A 498 -21.72 -16.99 12.91
C PHE A 498 -21.47 -15.89 11.87
N GLU A 499 -22.31 -15.80 10.84
CA GLU A 499 -22.19 -14.80 9.77
C GLU A 499 -22.83 -13.44 10.11
N ASP A 500 -23.81 -13.40 11.02
CA ASP A 500 -24.44 -12.13 11.42
C ASP A 500 -23.54 -11.32 12.36
N ARG A 501 -23.05 -10.18 11.87
CA ARG A 501 -22.16 -9.26 12.62
C ARG A 501 -22.81 -8.64 13.87
N ARG A 502 -24.14 -8.75 14.02
CA ARG A 502 -24.85 -8.26 15.21
C ARG A 502 -25.03 -9.35 16.24
N CYS A 503 -24.74 -10.62 15.94
CA CYS A 503 -24.83 -11.72 16.88
C CYS A 503 -23.66 -11.69 17.87
N GLU A 504 -23.96 -11.30 19.10
CA GLU A 504 -22.97 -11.15 20.17
C GLU A 504 -22.73 -12.49 20.91
N TYR A 505 -23.80 -13.25 21.11
CA TYR A 505 -23.75 -14.59 21.67
C TYR A 505 -24.66 -15.54 20.89
N ARG A 506 -24.24 -16.80 20.78
CA ARG A 506 -24.95 -17.85 20.06
C ARG A 506 -24.81 -19.17 20.81
N TRP A 507 -25.89 -19.94 20.83
CA TRP A 507 -25.94 -21.25 21.47
C TRP A 507 -26.63 -22.27 20.57
N LEU A 508 -26.14 -23.51 20.56
CA LEU A 508 -26.81 -24.63 19.90
C LEU A 508 -27.59 -25.43 20.93
N LEU A 509 -28.91 -25.39 20.84
CA LEU A 509 -29.81 -26.14 21.71
C LEU A 509 -30.30 -27.41 20.99
N ASN A 510 -29.78 -28.56 21.41
CA ASN A 510 -30.27 -29.86 20.95
C ASN A 510 -31.48 -30.29 21.78
N HIS A 511 -32.71 -29.87 21.42
CA HIS A 511 -33.94 -30.31 22.11
C HIS A 511 -34.86 -31.20 21.26
N GLY A 512 -34.43 -31.57 20.04
CA GLY A 512 -35.13 -32.54 19.19
C GLY A 512 -36.42 -32.03 18.52
N GLY A 513 -36.69 -30.72 18.57
CA GLY A 513 -37.83 -30.08 17.89
C GLY A 513 -37.41 -28.93 16.98
N ASP A 514 -38.25 -28.61 15.99
CA ASP A 514 -37.92 -27.67 14.91
C ASP A 514 -37.95 -26.18 15.31
N SER A 515 -38.55 -25.83 16.45
CA SER A 515 -38.65 -24.44 16.93
C SER A 515 -38.31 -24.28 18.41
N VAL A 516 -37.65 -23.16 18.75
CA VAL A 516 -37.35 -22.75 20.12
C VAL A 516 -38.38 -21.72 20.56
N THR A 517 -38.81 -21.82 21.81
CA THR A 517 -39.68 -20.83 22.46
C THR A 517 -39.00 -20.34 23.74
N GLU A 518 -39.50 -19.24 24.31
CA GLU A 518 -39.02 -18.72 25.61
C GLU A 518 -39.03 -19.78 26.72
N ARG A 519 -39.85 -20.84 26.58
CA ARG A 519 -39.89 -21.97 27.51
C ARG A 519 -38.59 -22.77 27.57
N TYR A 520 -37.80 -22.77 26.50
CA TYR A 520 -36.57 -23.58 26.38
C TYR A 520 -35.28 -22.76 26.41
N PHE A 521 -35.34 -21.51 25.96
CA PHE A 521 -34.23 -20.56 25.98
C PHE A 521 -34.73 -19.16 26.30
N MET A 522 -34.28 -18.62 27.43
CA MET A 522 -34.67 -17.31 27.92
C MET A 522 -33.42 -16.51 28.26
N VAL A 523 -33.29 -15.32 27.66
CA VAL A 523 -32.31 -14.32 28.09
C VAL A 523 -32.96 -13.50 29.18
N GLU A 524 -32.52 -13.72 30.43
CA GLU A 524 -33.09 -13.10 31.62
C GLU A 524 -32.66 -11.64 31.71
N GLU A 525 -31.37 -11.39 31.52
CA GLU A 525 -30.81 -10.05 31.61
C GLU A 525 -29.56 -9.90 30.74
N VAL A 526 -29.40 -8.71 30.17
CA VAL A 526 -28.16 -8.29 29.51
C VAL A 526 -27.71 -7.00 30.16
N ARG A 527 -26.45 -6.92 30.57
CA ARG A 527 -25.87 -5.68 31.11
C ARG A 527 -24.64 -5.24 30.32
N ILE A 528 -24.50 -3.92 30.15
CA ILE A 528 -23.29 -3.29 29.62
C ILE A 528 -22.75 -2.27 30.62
N ASP A 529 -21.55 -2.52 31.15
CA ASP A 529 -20.95 -1.80 32.28
C ASP A 529 -21.90 -1.72 33.48
N ARG A 530 -22.48 -2.85 33.86
CA ARG A 530 -23.46 -2.99 34.96
C ARG A 530 -24.80 -2.27 34.75
N GLN A 531 -25.04 -1.70 33.57
CA GLN A 531 -26.34 -1.10 33.23
C GLN A 531 -27.20 -2.12 32.49
N SER A 532 -28.42 -2.36 32.98
CA SER A 532 -29.38 -3.28 32.34
C SER A 532 -29.82 -2.75 30.98
N ILE A 533 -29.79 -3.61 29.97
CA ILE A 533 -30.07 -3.29 28.57
C ILE A 533 -31.45 -3.85 28.20
N PRO A 534 -32.34 -3.02 27.62
CA PRO A 534 -33.68 -3.48 27.27
C PRO A 534 -33.63 -4.48 26.11
N ILE A 535 -34.49 -5.48 26.22
CA ILE A 535 -34.81 -6.40 25.13
C ILE A 535 -35.85 -5.72 24.23
N ILE A 536 -35.48 -5.50 22.97
CA ILE A 536 -36.27 -4.78 21.97
C ILE A 536 -37.38 -5.69 21.43
N LYS A 537 -37.01 -6.92 21.03
CA LYS A 537 -37.92 -7.91 20.47
C LYS A 537 -37.31 -9.32 20.55
N ARG A 538 -38.19 -10.31 20.41
CA ARG A 538 -37.84 -11.73 20.32
C ARG A 538 -38.57 -12.34 19.14
N GLU A 539 -37.86 -13.03 18.27
CA GLU A 539 -38.44 -13.59 17.06
C GLU A 539 -37.76 -14.91 16.66
N ASN A 540 -38.55 -15.83 16.09
CA ASN A 540 -38.01 -17.00 15.40
C ASN A 540 -37.80 -16.61 13.93
N THR A 541 -36.56 -16.63 13.47
CA THR A 541 -36.18 -16.37 12.08
C THR A 541 -35.66 -17.65 11.43
N GLU A 542 -35.33 -17.59 10.14
CA GLU A 542 -34.64 -18.68 9.44
C GLU A 542 -33.27 -19.01 10.07
N LYS A 543 -32.67 -18.06 10.82
CA LYS A 543 -31.39 -18.25 11.53
C LYS A 543 -31.54 -18.86 12.92
N GLY A 544 -32.77 -19.10 13.39
CA GLY A 544 -33.08 -19.59 14.73
C GLY A 544 -33.81 -18.55 15.58
N TYR A 545 -33.77 -18.73 16.90
CA TYR A 545 -34.44 -17.84 17.85
C TYR A 545 -33.53 -16.68 18.23
N GLU A 546 -33.97 -15.46 17.95
CA GLU A 546 -33.19 -14.24 18.11
C GLU A 546 -33.77 -13.34 19.21
N VAL A 547 -32.94 -12.98 20.19
CA VAL A 547 -33.27 -11.97 21.21
C VAL A 547 -32.49 -10.70 20.93
N TRP A 548 -33.20 -9.66 20.49
CA TRP A 548 -32.63 -8.38 20.11
C TRP A 548 -32.51 -7.48 21.35
N CYS A 549 -31.29 -7.07 21.67
CA CYS A 549 -30.97 -6.25 22.84
C CYS A 549 -30.32 -4.94 22.40
N GLY A 550 -30.61 -3.84 23.09
CA GLY A 550 -29.91 -2.57 22.87
C GLY A 550 -30.81 -1.35 22.86
N GLY A 551 -30.28 -0.24 22.36
CA GLY A 551 -31.03 1.01 22.25
C GLY A 551 -30.12 2.21 22.01
N GLU A 552 -30.74 3.37 21.76
CA GLU A 552 -30.05 4.62 21.43
C GLU A 552 -29.05 5.08 22.50
N HIS A 553 -29.32 4.79 23.78
CA HIS A 553 -28.43 5.12 24.90
C HIS A 553 -27.05 4.45 24.82
N LEU A 554 -26.89 3.38 24.04
CA LEU A 554 -25.61 2.71 23.82
C LEU A 554 -24.73 3.38 22.75
N ARG A 555 -25.25 4.33 21.95
CA ARG A 555 -24.46 5.02 20.92
C ARG A 555 -23.24 5.74 21.50
N GLY A 556 -23.36 6.31 22.71
CA GLY A 556 -22.26 6.95 23.42
C GLY A 556 -21.13 6.01 23.87
N LYS A 557 -21.37 4.69 23.85
CA LYS A 557 -20.40 3.65 24.22
C LYS A 557 -19.78 2.95 23.00
N LEU A 558 -20.18 3.31 21.78
CA LEU A 558 -19.61 2.72 20.56
C LEU A 558 -18.11 3.00 20.46
N ASN A 559 -17.38 2.03 19.93
CA ASN A 559 -15.93 2.04 19.74
C ASN A 559 -15.12 2.21 21.03
N ARG A 560 -15.72 1.89 22.19
CA ARG A 560 -15.06 1.88 23.50
C ARG A 560 -15.10 0.48 24.12
N PRO A 561 -14.11 0.12 24.96
CA PRO A 561 -14.16 -1.11 25.73
C PRO A 561 -15.32 -1.03 26.73
N VAL A 562 -16.17 -2.05 26.74
CA VAL A 562 -17.28 -2.21 27.68
C VAL A 562 -17.27 -3.62 28.25
N LYS A 563 -17.77 -3.76 29.46
CA LYS A 563 -18.04 -5.05 30.08
C LYS A 563 -19.43 -5.53 29.68
N VAL A 564 -19.51 -6.66 29.00
CA VAL A 564 -20.77 -7.31 28.60
C VAL A 564 -21.05 -8.44 29.57
N GLU A 565 -22.28 -8.49 30.10
CA GLU A 565 -22.78 -9.56 30.97
C GLU A 565 -24.11 -10.06 30.39
N ILE A 566 -24.29 -11.38 30.27
CA ILE A 566 -25.49 -12.02 29.73
C ILE A 566 -25.90 -13.16 30.66
N GLU A 567 -27.14 -13.11 31.14
CA GLU A 567 -27.78 -14.16 31.94
C GLU A 567 -28.78 -14.93 31.08
N ILE A 568 -28.60 -16.24 30.99
CA ILE A 568 -29.44 -17.12 30.16
C ILE A 568 -29.94 -18.30 30.97
N ALA A 569 -31.25 -18.52 30.96
CA ALA A 569 -31.88 -19.74 31.46
C ALA A 569 -32.27 -20.65 30.29
N THR A 570 -31.87 -21.91 30.36
CA THR A 570 -32.16 -22.91 29.32
C THR A 570 -32.69 -24.20 29.92
N ARG A 571 -33.59 -24.87 29.20
CA ARG A 571 -34.03 -26.23 29.54
C ARG A 571 -33.26 -27.24 28.69
N LYS A 572 -32.42 -28.05 29.33
CA LYS A 572 -31.58 -29.04 28.65
C LYS A 572 -32.13 -30.44 28.86
N SER A 573 -32.33 -31.21 27.79
CA SER A 573 -32.85 -32.58 27.90
C SER A 573 -31.88 -33.46 28.69
N LYS A 574 -32.42 -34.27 29.62
CA LYS A 574 -31.68 -35.30 30.37
C LYS A 574 -31.16 -36.43 29.47
N LYS A 575 -31.68 -36.56 28.26
CA LYS A 575 -31.17 -37.51 27.25
C LYS A 575 -29.82 -37.09 26.66
N ASN A 576 -29.47 -35.80 26.77
CA ASN A 576 -28.18 -35.27 26.33
C ASN A 576 -27.26 -35.13 27.54
N ASN A 577 -26.10 -35.76 27.47
CA ASN A 577 -25.20 -35.91 28.60
C ASN A 577 -23.91 -35.08 28.47
N ASP A 578 -23.93 -34.07 27.61
CA ASP A 578 -22.79 -33.19 27.37
C ASP A 578 -23.17 -31.70 27.39
N PHE A 579 -22.27 -30.80 27.75
CA PHE A 579 -22.42 -29.35 27.63
C PHE A 579 -21.11 -28.73 27.14
N SER A 580 -21.13 -28.10 25.98
CA SER A 580 -19.93 -27.56 25.33
C SER A 580 -19.88 -26.04 25.39
N VAL A 581 -18.72 -25.49 25.69
CA VAL A 581 -18.42 -24.05 25.62
C VAL A 581 -17.35 -23.82 24.56
N TYR A 582 -17.65 -22.96 23.60
CA TYR A 582 -16.74 -22.62 22.49
C TYR A 582 -16.37 -21.14 22.50
N LEU A 583 -15.07 -20.87 22.32
CA LEU A 583 -14.54 -19.52 22.14
C LEU A 583 -14.50 -19.19 20.65
N VAL A 584 -15.31 -18.22 20.26
CA VAL A 584 -15.39 -17.78 18.85
C VAL A 584 -14.37 -16.70 18.50
N TYR A 585 -13.95 -15.93 19.50
CA TYR A 585 -13.05 -14.80 19.30
C TYR A 585 -11.77 -15.02 20.11
N PRO A 586 -10.62 -14.47 19.66
CA PRO A 586 -9.41 -14.45 20.46
C PRO A 586 -9.71 -13.85 21.84
N THR A 587 -9.41 -14.63 22.87
CA THR A 587 -9.80 -14.35 24.25
C THR A 587 -8.56 -14.34 25.14
N ARG A 588 -8.38 -13.27 25.93
CA ARG A 588 -7.29 -13.17 26.90
C ARG A 588 -7.80 -13.40 28.32
N GLY A 589 -7.30 -14.43 28.97
CA GLY A 589 -7.80 -14.89 30.27
C GLY A 589 -9.16 -15.57 30.21
N LEU A 590 -9.32 -16.65 30.96
CA LEU A 590 -10.52 -17.49 30.94
C LEU A 590 -10.84 -18.06 32.33
N SER A 591 -12.11 -18.04 32.71
CA SER A 591 -12.64 -18.80 33.84
C SER A 591 -13.97 -19.45 33.46
N ILE A 592 -14.01 -20.77 33.31
CA ILE A 592 -15.23 -21.53 33.03
C ILE A 592 -15.57 -22.38 34.25
N SER A 593 -16.81 -22.35 34.72
CA SER A 593 -17.28 -23.18 35.82
C SER A 593 -18.53 -23.96 35.46
N PHE A 594 -18.62 -25.20 35.93
CA PHE A 594 -19.75 -26.10 35.76
C PHE A 594 -20.16 -26.65 37.11
N ASN A 595 -21.24 -26.11 37.65
CA ASN A 595 -21.82 -26.45 38.93
C ASN A 595 -23.04 -27.37 38.72
N TYR A 596 -23.00 -28.54 39.34
CA TYR A 596 -24.02 -29.59 39.22
C TYR A 596 -24.41 -30.15 40.60
N GLY A 597 -24.02 -29.46 41.67
CA GLY A 597 -24.32 -29.85 43.05
C GLY A 597 -25.82 -29.94 43.31
N GLY A 598 -26.26 -31.01 43.98
CA GLY A 598 -27.68 -31.23 44.30
C GLY A 598 -28.51 -31.82 43.16
N THR A 599 -27.89 -32.21 42.05
CA THR A 599 -28.53 -32.95 40.94
C THR A 599 -28.21 -34.44 40.99
N LYS A 600 -28.86 -35.24 40.13
CA LYS A 600 -28.54 -36.67 39.94
C LYS A 600 -27.28 -36.93 39.09
N ILE A 601 -26.63 -35.88 38.59
CA ILE A 601 -25.48 -36.00 37.69
C ILE A 601 -24.27 -36.62 38.40
N LYS A 602 -23.64 -37.61 37.77
CA LYS A 602 -22.44 -38.32 38.26
C LYS A 602 -21.33 -38.30 37.22
N ASN A 603 -20.10 -38.59 37.68
CA ASN A 603 -18.93 -38.80 36.82
C ASN A 603 -18.68 -37.68 35.79
N VAL A 604 -18.84 -36.41 36.17
CA VAL A 604 -18.61 -35.29 35.25
C VAL A 604 -17.13 -35.25 34.85
N ARG A 605 -16.87 -35.30 33.56
CA ARG A 605 -15.54 -35.20 32.94
C ARG A 605 -15.48 -33.99 32.05
N GLU A 606 -14.44 -33.18 32.20
CA GLU A 606 -14.13 -32.10 31.28
C GLU A 606 -13.16 -32.56 30.18
N VAL A 607 -13.50 -32.27 28.93
CA VAL A 607 -12.64 -32.47 27.76
C VAL A 607 -12.32 -31.09 27.19
N SER A 608 -11.14 -30.57 27.51
CA SER A 608 -10.70 -29.25 27.06
C SER A 608 -9.79 -29.32 25.84
N PHE A 609 -9.94 -28.35 24.95
CA PHE A 609 -9.12 -28.17 23.76
C PHE A 609 -8.88 -26.67 23.59
N PHE A 610 -7.74 -26.20 24.09
CA PHE A 610 -7.36 -24.80 23.99
C PHE A 610 -6.14 -24.66 23.07
N ALA A 611 -6.15 -23.65 22.20
CA ALA A 611 -5.03 -23.28 21.34
C ALA A 611 -4.45 -21.96 21.83
N GLY A 612 -3.14 -21.91 22.07
CA GLY A 612 -2.45 -20.74 22.63
C GLY A 612 -1.00 -21.05 22.94
N LYS A 613 -0.25 -20.06 23.44
CA LYS A 613 1.17 -20.25 23.81
C LYS A 613 1.30 -21.21 25.00
N HIS A 614 0.42 -21.07 25.99
CA HIS A 614 0.32 -21.96 27.14
C HIS A 614 -1.15 -22.36 27.34
N PRO A 615 -1.66 -23.35 26.58
CA PRO A 615 -3.09 -23.64 26.50
C PRO A 615 -3.64 -24.46 27.66
N TYR A 616 -2.83 -24.84 28.65
CA TYR A 616 -3.25 -25.78 29.68
C TYR A 616 -4.00 -25.06 30.81
N PRO A 617 -5.31 -25.35 31.01
CA PRO A 617 -6.08 -24.75 32.09
C PRO A 617 -5.69 -25.37 33.44
N GLU A 618 -5.71 -24.56 34.49
CA GLU A 618 -5.77 -25.05 35.86
C GLU A 618 -7.19 -25.57 36.13
N ILE A 619 -7.30 -26.82 36.56
CA ILE A 619 -8.60 -27.49 36.77
C ILE A 619 -8.79 -27.76 38.27
N ILE A 620 -9.84 -27.17 38.84
CA ILE A 620 -10.27 -27.37 40.22
C ILE A 620 -11.54 -28.22 40.18
N ARG A 621 -11.52 -29.37 40.87
CA ARG A 621 -12.66 -30.29 40.95
C ARG A 621 -13.12 -30.45 42.40
N GLU A 622 -14.40 -30.23 42.64
CA GLU A 622 -15.09 -30.60 43.87
C GLU A 622 -16.10 -31.71 43.53
N GLU A 623 -15.81 -32.93 43.97
CA GLU A 623 -16.59 -34.11 43.62
C GLU A 623 -18.07 -33.96 43.99
N GLY A 624 -18.96 -34.24 43.05
CA GLY A 624 -20.40 -34.10 43.22
C GLY A 624 -20.92 -32.65 43.29
N LYS A 625 -20.07 -31.64 43.01
CA LYS A 625 -20.42 -30.22 43.13
C LYS A 625 -20.02 -29.38 41.93
N LEU A 626 -18.73 -29.32 41.59
CA LEU A 626 -18.19 -28.26 40.72
C LEU A 626 -16.96 -28.73 39.95
N ILE A 627 -16.86 -28.32 38.69
CA ILE A 627 -15.59 -28.30 37.94
C ILE A 627 -15.33 -26.86 37.50
N LYS A 628 -14.12 -26.34 37.75
CA LYS A 628 -13.70 -25.00 37.33
C LYS A 628 -12.39 -25.08 36.55
N LEU A 629 -12.36 -24.43 35.40
CA LEU A 629 -11.18 -24.27 34.54
C LEU A 629 -10.73 -22.82 34.54
N LYS A 630 -9.44 -22.57 34.73
CA LYS A 630 -8.86 -21.22 34.71
C LYS A 630 -7.63 -21.15 33.81
N ILE A 631 -7.56 -20.13 32.96
CA ILE A 631 -6.36 -19.76 32.20
C ILE A 631 -5.98 -18.32 32.58
N SER A 632 -4.68 -18.09 32.74
CA SER A 632 -4.09 -16.81 33.17
C SER A 632 -4.58 -15.61 32.36
N GLU A 633 -4.79 -14.47 33.01
CA GLU A 633 -5.21 -13.20 32.41
C GLU A 633 -4.22 -12.63 31.39
N ASN A 634 -2.99 -13.13 31.39
CA ASN A 634 -1.93 -12.73 30.46
C ASN A 634 -1.84 -13.62 29.21
N GLU A 635 -2.56 -14.75 29.19
CA GLU A 635 -2.48 -15.73 28.11
C GLU A 635 -3.60 -15.51 27.09
N TRP A 636 -3.23 -15.62 25.82
CA TRP A 636 -4.16 -15.56 24.69
C TRP A 636 -4.59 -16.96 24.29
N ILE A 637 -5.89 -17.11 24.11
CA ILE A 637 -6.54 -18.31 23.61
C ILE A 637 -7.15 -17.98 22.25
N PHE A 638 -6.82 -18.78 21.25
CA PHE A 638 -7.31 -18.60 19.89
C PHE A 638 -8.74 -19.12 19.72
N PRO A 639 -9.48 -18.65 18.68
CA PRO A 639 -10.79 -19.18 18.31
C PRO A 639 -10.80 -20.70 18.11
N ASN A 640 -12.00 -21.28 18.05
CA ASN A 640 -12.22 -22.73 17.93
C ASN A 640 -11.63 -23.55 19.09
N SER A 641 -11.32 -22.87 20.19
CA SER A 641 -10.95 -23.47 21.47
C SER A 641 -12.19 -23.63 22.36
N GLY A 642 -12.14 -24.51 23.35
CA GLY A 642 -13.28 -24.73 24.22
C GLY A 642 -13.12 -25.87 25.23
N VAL A 643 -14.24 -26.19 25.87
CA VAL A 643 -14.36 -27.33 26.79
C VAL A 643 -15.74 -27.95 26.66
N THR A 644 -15.79 -29.28 26.66
CA THR A 644 -17.02 -30.05 26.76
C THR A 644 -17.06 -30.78 28.09
N PHE A 645 -18.10 -30.53 28.88
CA PHE A 645 -18.41 -31.31 30.08
C PHE A 645 -19.30 -32.47 29.68
N ILE A 646 -18.91 -33.70 30.03
CA ILE A 646 -19.67 -34.93 29.74
C ILE A 646 -19.96 -35.61 31.06
N TRP A 647 -21.14 -36.17 31.23
CA TRP A 647 -21.55 -36.80 32.50
C TRP A 647 -22.42 -38.04 32.31
N ASP A 648 -22.70 -38.70 33.43
CA ASP A 648 -23.63 -39.82 33.56
C ASP A 648 -24.82 -39.43 34.48
N LEU A 649 -25.94 -40.16 34.38
CA LEU A 649 -27.15 -39.98 35.21
C LEU A 649 -27.39 -41.16 36.15
#